data_AF-A0A381Z7A6-F1
#
_entry.id   AF-A0A381Z7A6-F1
#
_cell.length_a   1.000
_cell.length_b   1.000
_cell.length_c   1.000
_cell.angle_alpha   90.00
_cell.angle_beta   90.00
_cell.angle_gamma   90.00
#
_symmetry.space_group_name_H-M   'P 1'
#
loop_
_entity.id
_entity.type
_entity.pdbx_description
1 polymer ?
#
loop_
_entity_poly.entity_id
_entity_poly.type
_entity_poly.pdbx_seq_one_letter_code
_entity_poly.pdbx_strand_id
1 'polypeptide(L)'
;MIINCAKAINIEKTGQGSMIGNVKVVDDNRSLTCDSLHYDSPNDILNGFGNARVWDNDYDLLADTLVYYSKLDSGIARGNAELTQKSQIITSHSIYYAKHTGEDAVSYTAEGDVTILEDERKATCGLAIYNRENQTTWLKLNPHVTEKDQTMAGSEIILRYKDEVMEHLYIPEQAHVTTLTKGLQEIKISLNDTTTTRSEVQFVDDLTGSSLQGFFDAGQMDSLQVEGMATSLYHIFEDSIYQGKNIASGDTIIMSFEENNLDHIVVSGGSRGEYTPDSVTANIDGQIIYSSEIIDYKVDQEQTDLHGNAKIHYTNMDLDAGFINVDWQSNMLNATPQSNLDSNFTFLKPTILEQGRDPMTGDEMTYNLTSKKGRVTKGRTSADDGFYTGSQIRNQDKETFYIDNSTYTTCDLEVPHFHFASDEMKMINDDKVIARPIVLYITNIPIIGLPFGIFPHKAGQRQSGWIMPGYGESSYRGQFLDGFGYYWAPNEFWDSKLTTSLADRQGLTLRLTNNYRKRYGFSGGLHLETRQHFSSSVAKQDRDLLKLGENVKSDYVVRWNHNQVMRNNQTFRVNAQYYSSGDYNQRTGLDVERRLNQQAISNATYSKHWKKSNNSISVNLSSKRDLMVDNKVDSNSVFYQSPSTVGKQLAITTNTLPKMSFRHGQSKLFKTNAINKKWYHNISWNYSANLN
;
A
#
# COMPACT_ATOMS: atom_id res chain seq x y z
N MET A 1 78.41 -30.23 -10.83
CA MET A 1 77.95 -30.84 -9.55
C MET A 1 79.11 -31.21 -8.63
N ILE A 2 79.19 -30.57 -7.46
CA ILE A 2 80.11 -30.83 -6.34
C ILE A 2 79.27 -31.34 -5.16
N ILE A 3 79.65 -32.45 -4.53
CA ILE A 3 78.94 -33.01 -3.38
C ILE A 3 79.86 -33.08 -2.16
N ASN A 4 79.43 -32.46 -1.05
CA ASN A 4 80.11 -32.47 0.24
C ASN A 4 79.30 -33.27 1.25
N CYS A 5 79.91 -34.22 1.96
CA CYS A 5 79.27 -35.02 3.01
C CYS A 5 80.30 -35.56 4.00
N ALA A 6 79.86 -36.01 5.18
CA ALA A 6 80.75 -36.65 6.15
C ALA A 6 81.16 -38.09 5.75
N LYS A 7 80.26 -38.84 5.11
CA LYS A 7 80.52 -40.21 4.65
C LYS A 7 79.70 -40.53 3.39
N ALA A 8 80.34 -41.15 2.39
CA ALA A 8 79.71 -41.62 1.16
C ALA A 8 79.98 -43.10 0.94
N ILE A 9 78.99 -43.81 0.40
CA ILE A 9 79.07 -45.19 -0.08
C ILE A 9 78.57 -45.19 -1.52
N ASN A 10 79.37 -45.67 -2.47
CA ASN A 10 78.99 -45.78 -3.87
C ASN A 10 79.05 -47.24 -4.32
N ILE A 11 78.00 -47.72 -4.98
CA ILE A 11 77.90 -49.06 -5.56
C ILE A 11 78.05 -48.93 -7.07
N GLU A 12 79.28 -49.06 -7.57
CA GLU A 12 79.60 -48.89 -9.00
C GLU A 12 78.80 -49.80 -9.92
N LYS A 13 78.46 -51.02 -9.49
CA LYS A 13 77.70 -51.99 -10.30
C LYS A 13 76.27 -51.54 -10.60
N THR A 14 75.64 -50.79 -9.69
CA THR A 14 74.26 -50.31 -9.83
C THR A 14 74.18 -48.82 -10.12
N GLY A 15 75.30 -48.08 -10.01
CA GLY A 15 75.31 -46.62 -10.18
C GLY A 15 74.61 -45.86 -9.05
N GLN A 16 74.46 -46.49 -7.88
CA GLN A 16 73.74 -45.92 -6.74
C GLN A 16 74.70 -45.51 -5.62
N GLY A 17 74.51 -44.32 -5.07
CA GLY A 17 75.31 -43.76 -3.98
C GLY A 17 74.45 -43.34 -2.79
N SER A 18 74.95 -43.52 -1.57
CA SER A 18 74.34 -43.02 -0.34
C SER A 18 75.34 -42.19 0.44
N MET A 19 74.91 -41.01 0.87
CA MET A 19 75.73 -40.01 1.55
C MET A 19 75.04 -39.59 2.84
N ILE A 20 75.81 -39.42 3.92
CA ILE A 20 75.26 -39.06 5.24
C ILE A 20 76.11 -37.99 5.90
N GLY A 21 75.46 -37.16 6.73
CA GLY A 21 76.06 -36.12 7.55
C GLY A 21 76.13 -34.79 6.81
N ASN A 22 75.06 -34.00 6.92
CA ASN A 22 74.91 -32.65 6.35
C ASN A 22 75.37 -32.57 4.89
N VAL A 23 74.74 -33.40 4.06
CA VAL A 23 75.05 -33.50 2.64
C VAL A 23 74.69 -32.18 1.95
N LYS A 24 75.64 -31.63 1.20
CA LYS A 24 75.45 -30.43 0.37
C LYS A 24 75.86 -30.74 -1.06
N VAL A 25 74.90 -30.67 -1.98
CA VAL A 25 75.08 -30.78 -3.42
C VAL A 25 75.01 -29.37 -4.00
N VAL A 26 76.03 -28.97 -4.75
CA VAL A 26 76.06 -27.67 -5.44
C VAL A 26 76.29 -27.91 -6.93
N ASP A 27 75.48 -27.30 -7.76
CA ASP A 27 75.66 -27.20 -9.21
C ASP A 27 75.72 -25.74 -9.63
N ASP A 28 76.09 -25.44 -10.88
CA ASP A 28 76.42 -24.07 -11.31
C ASP A 28 75.33 -23.03 -11.01
N ASN A 29 74.05 -23.44 -11.00
CA ASN A 29 72.91 -22.57 -10.71
C ASN A 29 72.05 -23.02 -9.52
N ARG A 30 72.41 -24.09 -8.79
CA ARG A 30 71.48 -24.72 -7.82
C ARG A 30 72.19 -25.29 -6.61
N SER A 31 71.51 -25.29 -5.46
CA SER A 31 72.02 -25.90 -4.24
C SER A 31 70.96 -26.81 -3.60
N LEU A 32 71.40 -27.96 -3.09
CA LEU A 32 70.59 -28.89 -2.31
C LEU A 32 71.33 -29.24 -1.01
N THR A 33 70.62 -29.21 0.12
CA THR A 33 71.14 -29.61 1.43
C THR A 33 70.19 -30.58 2.12
N CYS A 34 70.70 -31.60 2.81
CA CYS A 34 69.92 -32.54 3.62
C CYS A 34 70.80 -33.31 4.63
N ASP A 35 70.20 -34.01 5.58
CA ASP A 35 70.93 -34.84 6.55
C ASP A 35 71.54 -36.08 5.90
N SER A 36 70.81 -36.69 4.96
CA SER A 36 71.27 -37.82 4.15
C SER A 36 70.71 -37.77 2.73
N LEU A 37 71.48 -38.26 1.76
CA LEU A 37 71.15 -38.24 0.34
C LEU A 37 71.37 -39.62 -0.27
N HIS A 38 70.41 -40.09 -1.05
CA HIS A 38 70.56 -41.25 -1.92
C HIS A 38 70.49 -40.81 -3.39
N TYR A 39 71.54 -41.09 -4.15
CA TYR A 39 71.66 -40.74 -5.56
C TYR A 39 71.56 -42.00 -6.43
N ASP A 40 70.67 -41.98 -7.42
CA ASP A 40 70.47 -43.04 -8.39
C ASP A 40 70.86 -42.53 -9.79
N SER A 41 72.11 -42.79 -10.19
CA SER A 41 72.70 -42.24 -11.42
C SER A 41 72.02 -42.73 -12.70
N PRO A 42 71.66 -44.02 -12.88
CA PRO A 42 70.95 -44.50 -14.08
C PRO A 42 69.60 -43.82 -14.35
N ASN A 43 68.93 -43.35 -13.29
CA ASN A 43 67.59 -42.77 -13.39
C ASN A 43 67.58 -41.25 -13.18
N ASP A 44 68.74 -40.62 -12.95
CA ASP A 44 68.87 -39.17 -12.69
C ASP A 44 68.04 -38.70 -11.47
N ILE A 45 68.01 -39.50 -10.39
CA ILE A 45 67.20 -39.24 -9.18
C ILE A 45 68.09 -38.94 -7.96
N LEU A 46 67.78 -37.87 -7.25
CA LEU A 46 68.38 -37.46 -5.98
C LEU A 46 67.31 -37.48 -4.87
N ASN A 47 67.45 -38.36 -3.88
CA ASN A 47 66.54 -38.47 -2.74
C ASN A 47 67.21 -37.91 -1.47
N GLY A 48 66.84 -36.71 -1.03
CA GLY A 48 67.27 -36.12 0.24
C GLY A 48 66.32 -36.46 1.38
N PHE A 49 66.85 -36.81 2.55
CA PHE A 49 66.10 -37.11 3.76
C PHE A 49 66.64 -36.28 4.93
N GLY A 50 65.71 -35.74 5.74
CA GLY A 50 65.99 -34.89 6.90
C GLY A 50 66.41 -33.49 6.50
N ASN A 51 65.60 -32.48 6.89
CA ASN A 51 65.83 -31.06 6.63
C ASN A 51 66.28 -30.78 5.17
N ALA A 52 65.58 -31.40 4.22
CA ALA A 52 65.93 -31.29 2.81
C ALA A 52 65.50 -29.93 2.27
N ARG A 53 66.44 -29.21 1.65
CA ARG A 53 66.21 -27.91 1.01
C ARG A 53 66.84 -27.89 -0.37
N VAL A 54 66.11 -27.48 -1.39
CA VAL A 54 66.62 -27.24 -2.75
C VAL A 54 66.24 -25.83 -3.17
N TRP A 55 67.21 -25.07 -3.68
CA TRP A 55 66.96 -23.68 -4.09
C TRP A 55 67.85 -23.25 -5.25
N ASP A 56 67.35 -22.28 -6.00
CA ASP A 56 68.07 -21.54 -7.04
C ASP A 56 67.72 -20.04 -6.98
N ASN A 57 67.93 -19.28 -8.07
CA ASN A 57 67.61 -17.85 -8.11
C ASN A 57 66.09 -17.57 -8.16
N ASP A 58 65.28 -18.56 -8.53
CA ASP A 58 63.86 -18.39 -8.85
C ASP A 58 62.95 -19.00 -7.76
N TYR A 59 63.40 -20.06 -7.07
CA TYR A 59 62.63 -20.68 -5.97
C TYR A 59 63.50 -21.29 -4.86
N ASP A 60 62.88 -21.50 -3.69
CA ASP A 60 63.45 -22.16 -2.51
C ASP A 60 62.42 -23.13 -1.92
N LEU A 61 62.76 -24.41 -1.84
CA LEU A 61 61.86 -25.49 -1.43
C LEU A 61 62.45 -26.27 -0.26
N LEU A 62 61.75 -26.29 0.88
CA LEU A 62 62.11 -27.02 2.10
C LEU A 62 61.12 -28.17 2.35
N ALA A 63 61.58 -29.31 2.88
CA ALA A 63 60.76 -30.43 3.32
C ALA A 63 61.52 -31.44 4.20
N ASP A 64 60.80 -32.37 4.84
CA ASP A 64 61.40 -33.50 5.56
C ASP A 64 62.08 -34.49 4.60
N THR A 65 61.51 -34.68 3.40
CA THR A 65 62.06 -35.56 2.35
C THR A 65 61.84 -34.93 0.98
N LEU A 66 62.85 -35.02 0.12
CA LEU A 66 62.85 -34.43 -1.21
C LEU A 66 63.35 -35.43 -2.27
N VAL A 67 62.55 -35.66 -3.31
CA VAL A 67 62.94 -36.43 -4.51
C VAL A 67 63.14 -35.43 -5.64
N TYR A 68 64.31 -35.39 -6.25
CA TYR A 68 64.64 -34.48 -7.35
C TYR A 68 65.06 -35.27 -8.58
N TYR A 69 64.45 -34.94 -9.72
CA TYR A 69 64.70 -35.56 -11.02
C TYR A 69 65.55 -34.60 -11.88
N SER A 70 66.87 -34.80 -11.89
CA SER A 70 67.79 -33.84 -12.50
C SER A 70 67.62 -33.66 -14.01
N LYS A 71 67.10 -34.67 -14.71
CA LYS A 71 66.84 -34.60 -16.16
C LYS A 71 65.59 -33.78 -16.51
N LEU A 72 64.58 -33.80 -15.64
CA LEU A 72 63.28 -33.17 -15.89
C LEU A 72 63.13 -31.82 -15.19
N ASP A 73 64.09 -31.46 -14.34
CA ASP A 73 64.04 -30.25 -13.54
C ASP A 73 62.75 -30.15 -12.69
N SER A 74 62.44 -31.27 -12.05
CA SER A 74 61.22 -31.46 -11.28
C SER A 74 61.51 -32.21 -9.98
N GLY A 75 60.59 -32.10 -9.03
CA GLY A 75 60.76 -32.80 -7.76
C GLY A 75 59.50 -32.93 -6.94
N ILE A 76 59.62 -33.72 -5.88
CA ILE A 76 58.57 -34.04 -4.92
C ILE A 76 59.12 -33.75 -3.52
N ALA A 77 58.55 -32.76 -2.86
CA ALA A 77 58.78 -32.45 -1.45
C ALA A 77 57.67 -33.07 -0.60
N ARG A 78 58.03 -33.74 0.51
CA ARG A 78 57.09 -34.41 1.44
C ARG A 78 57.47 -34.14 2.88
N GLY A 79 56.44 -33.89 3.70
CA GLY A 79 56.56 -33.58 5.12
C GLY A 79 56.95 -32.11 5.32
N ASN A 80 56.04 -31.32 5.87
CA ASN A 80 56.21 -29.88 6.11
C ASN A 80 56.84 -29.15 4.92
N ALA A 81 56.27 -29.34 3.73
CA ALA A 81 56.82 -28.79 2.51
C ALA A 81 56.54 -27.29 2.44
N GLU A 82 57.57 -26.49 2.19
CA GLU A 82 57.48 -25.03 2.04
C GLU A 82 58.19 -24.62 0.76
N LEU A 83 57.44 -24.08 -0.20
CA LEU A 83 57.95 -23.51 -1.44
C LEU A 83 57.84 -21.99 -1.36
N THR A 84 58.97 -21.30 -1.41
CA THR A 84 59.04 -19.85 -1.62
C THR A 84 59.43 -19.61 -3.06
N GLN A 85 58.60 -18.86 -3.79
CA GLN A 85 58.94 -18.39 -5.13
C GLN A 85 58.35 -16.99 -5.33
N LYS A 86 59.12 -16.10 -5.96
CA LYS A 86 58.73 -14.69 -6.10
C LYS A 86 58.33 -14.08 -4.74
N SER A 87 57.13 -13.51 -4.63
CA SER A 87 56.55 -12.96 -3.40
C SER A 87 55.59 -13.93 -2.69
N GLN A 88 55.56 -15.20 -3.08
CA GLN A 88 54.63 -16.19 -2.56
C GLN A 88 55.33 -17.22 -1.66
N ILE A 89 54.70 -17.53 -0.53
CA ILE A 89 55.10 -18.63 0.36
C ILE A 89 53.97 -19.66 0.37
N ILE A 90 54.27 -20.87 -0.10
CA ILE A 90 53.34 -21.99 -0.20
C ILE A 90 53.75 -23.07 0.79
N THR A 91 52.88 -23.42 1.74
CA THR A 91 53.10 -24.51 2.68
C THR A 91 52.08 -25.61 2.49
N SER A 92 52.48 -26.88 2.60
CA SER A 92 51.59 -28.04 2.53
C SER A 92 52.24 -29.32 3.07
N HIS A 93 51.49 -30.44 3.09
CA HIS A 93 52.06 -31.75 3.41
C HIS A 93 52.99 -32.26 2.31
N SER A 94 52.67 -32.00 1.04
CA SER A 94 53.52 -32.34 -0.09
C SER A 94 53.38 -31.35 -1.25
N ILE A 95 54.50 -31.08 -1.93
CA ILE A 95 54.57 -30.22 -3.12
C ILE A 95 55.26 -30.99 -4.24
N TYR A 96 54.59 -31.12 -5.36
CA TYR A 96 55.17 -31.56 -6.63
C TYR A 96 55.48 -30.30 -7.43
N TYR A 97 56.69 -30.16 -7.97
CA TYR A 97 57.04 -29.01 -8.81
C TYR A 97 57.72 -29.44 -10.11
N ALA A 98 57.57 -28.61 -11.14
CA ALA A 98 58.26 -28.75 -12.41
C ALA A 98 58.65 -27.36 -12.92
N LYS A 99 59.90 -27.24 -13.38
CA LYS A 99 60.45 -26.01 -13.94
C LYS A 99 60.77 -26.21 -15.42
N HIS A 100 60.23 -25.37 -16.30
CA HIS A 100 60.62 -25.38 -17.71
C HIS A 100 61.77 -24.40 -17.97
N THR A 101 62.57 -24.70 -19.01
CA THR A 101 63.75 -23.89 -19.34
C THR A 101 63.34 -22.48 -19.77
N GLY A 102 63.82 -21.46 -19.06
CA GLY A 102 63.54 -20.05 -19.34
C GLY A 102 62.41 -19.45 -18.49
N GLU A 103 61.78 -20.23 -17.63
CA GLU A 103 60.81 -19.74 -16.64
C GLU A 103 61.53 -19.23 -15.38
N ASP A 104 60.98 -18.15 -14.83
CA ASP A 104 61.39 -17.44 -13.60
C ASP A 104 60.59 -17.88 -12.36
N ALA A 105 59.80 -18.94 -12.47
CA ALA A 105 59.04 -19.57 -11.39
C ALA A 105 58.74 -21.04 -11.76
N VAL A 106 58.29 -21.83 -10.79
CA VAL A 106 57.96 -23.25 -11.00
C VAL A 106 56.44 -23.45 -11.03
N SER A 107 55.99 -24.37 -11.89
CA SER A 107 54.63 -24.92 -11.80
C SER A 107 54.59 -25.90 -10.63
N TYR A 108 53.53 -25.88 -9.83
CA TYR A 108 53.43 -26.74 -8.65
C TYR A 108 52.03 -27.32 -8.44
N THR A 109 52.00 -28.47 -7.76
CA THR A 109 50.81 -29.08 -7.17
C THR A 109 51.08 -29.29 -5.69
N ALA A 110 50.40 -28.55 -4.83
CA ALA A 110 50.50 -28.66 -3.38
C ALA A 110 49.28 -29.43 -2.83
N GLU A 111 49.51 -30.40 -1.96
CA GLU A 111 48.50 -31.29 -1.40
C GLU A 111 48.58 -31.34 0.14
N GLY A 112 47.41 -31.31 0.79
CA GLY A 112 47.24 -31.46 2.23
C GLY A 112 47.50 -30.18 3.01
N ASP A 113 46.44 -29.59 3.59
CA ASP A 113 46.45 -28.35 4.38
C ASP A 113 47.30 -27.24 3.72
N VAL A 114 47.02 -26.97 2.45
CA VAL A 114 47.77 -26.01 1.65
C VAL A 114 47.46 -24.60 2.15
N THR A 115 48.49 -23.81 2.40
CA THR A 115 48.40 -22.36 2.63
C THR A 115 49.29 -21.63 1.63
N ILE A 116 48.75 -20.65 0.93
CA ILE A 116 49.49 -19.75 0.04
C ILE A 116 49.38 -18.35 0.62
N LEU A 117 50.51 -17.71 0.88
CA LEU A 117 50.60 -16.34 1.37
C LEU A 117 51.25 -15.48 0.28
N GLU A 118 50.57 -14.41 -0.10
CA GLU A 118 51.03 -13.41 -1.09
C GLU A 118 50.64 -12.02 -0.58
N ASP A 119 51.62 -11.23 -0.14
CA ASP A 119 51.39 -9.93 0.51
C ASP A 119 50.33 -9.98 1.64
N GLU A 120 49.16 -9.37 1.46
CA GLU A 120 48.03 -9.39 2.42
C GLU A 120 46.99 -10.48 2.12
N ARG A 121 47.16 -11.23 1.02
CA ARG A 121 46.26 -12.30 0.59
C ARG A 121 46.72 -13.64 1.15
N LYS A 122 45.78 -14.37 1.74
CA LYS A 122 45.99 -15.73 2.25
C LYS A 122 44.96 -16.67 1.63
N ALA A 123 45.43 -17.67 0.89
CA ALA A 123 44.59 -18.75 0.38
C ALA A 123 44.85 -20.05 1.15
N THR A 124 43.79 -20.74 1.54
CA THR A 124 43.86 -22.06 2.20
C THR A 124 42.98 -23.06 1.48
N CYS A 125 43.48 -24.27 1.23
CA CYS A 125 42.73 -25.32 0.53
C CYS A 125 43.34 -26.71 0.78
N GLY A 126 42.67 -27.78 0.36
CA GLY A 126 43.25 -29.13 0.40
C GLY A 126 44.19 -29.44 -0.77
N LEU A 127 44.00 -28.76 -1.91
CA LEU A 127 44.79 -28.94 -3.14
C LEU A 127 44.93 -27.62 -3.91
N ALA A 128 46.17 -27.20 -4.15
CA ALA A 128 46.46 -26.06 -5.03
C ALA A 128 47.29 -26.50 -6.23
N ILE A 129 46.93 -26.04 -7.42
CA ILE A 129 47.65 -26.30 -8.67
C ILE A 129 47.97 -24.96 -9.31
N TYR A 130 49.25 -24.68 -9.56
CA TYR A 130 49.69 -23.50 -10.29
C TYR A 130 50.40 -23.91 -11.58
N ASN A 131 49.96 -23.31 -12.69
CA ASN A 131 50.59 -23.48 -13.99
C ASN A 131 51.24 -22.16 -14.42
N ARG A 132 52.56 -22.16 -14.59
CA ARG A 132 53.34 -20.97 -14.97
C ARG A 132 53.07 -20.52 -16.40
N GLU A 133 52.96 -21.46 -17.35
CA GLU A 133 52.73 -21.19 -18.78
C GLU A 133 51.44 -20.36 -18.99
N ASN A 134 50.36 -20.74 -18.31
CA ASN A 134 49.06 -20.07 -18.42
C ASN A 134 48.77 -19.10 -17.27
N GLN A 135 49.72 -18.89 -16.35
CA GLN A 135 49.60 -18.05 -15.16
C GLN A 135 48.26 -18.25 -14.41
N THR A 136 47.86 -19.50 -14.20
CA THR A 136 46.57 -19.85 -13.59
C THR A 136 46.77 -20.70 -12.35
N THR A 137 46.06 -20.35 -11.28
CA THR A 137 46.00 -21.08 -10.00
C THR A 137 44.62 -21.68 -9.82
N TRP A 138 44.54 -22.99 -9.57
CA TRP A 138 43.33 -23.69 -9.14
C TRP A 138 43.45 -24.06 -7.67
N LEU A 139 42.50 -23.59 -6.87
CA LEU A 139 42.35 -23.97 -5.47
C LEU A 139 41.15 -24.90 -5.36
N LYS A 140 41.34 -26.10 -4.81
CA LYS A 140 40.33 -27.15 -4.71
C LYS A 140 40.28 -27.72 -3.30
N LEU A 141 39.18 -28.41 -2.99
CA LEU A 141 38.91 -29.03 -1.68
C LEU A 141 38.80 -27.97 -0.57
N ASN A 142 37.61 -27.37 -0.43
CA ASN A 142 37.30 -26.30 0.53
C ASN A 142 38.23 -25.08 0.45
N PRO A 143 38.44 -24.50 -0.75
CA PRO A 143 39.24 -23.31 -0.90
C PRO A 143 38.61 -22.10 -0.19
N HIS A 144 39.45 -21.36 0.53
CA HIS A 144 39.13 -20.07 1.11
C HIS A 144 40.24 -19.10 0.75
N VAL A 145 39.89 -17.92 0.22
CA VAL A 145 40.83 -16.83 -0.07
C VAL A 145 40.41 -15.64 0.78
N THR A 146 41.29 -15.20 1.66
CA THR A 146 41.09 -14.02 2.50
C THR A 146 42.03 -12.92 2.04
N GLU A 147 41.49 -11.73 1.83
CA GLU A 147 42.23 -10.52 1.49
C GLU A 147 41.65 -9.36 2.32
N LYS A 148 42.48 -8.76 3.19
CA LYS A 148 42.05 -7.76 4.18
C LYS A 148 40.87 -8.25 5.04
N ASP A 149 39.70 -7.63 4.88
CA ASP A 149 38.47 -7.91 5.61
C ASP A 149 37.47 -8.79 4.79
N GLN A 150 37.85 -9.21 3.57
CA GLN A 150 37.03 -10.01 2.67
C GLN A 150 37.49 -11.48 2.64
N THR A 151 36.53 -12.41 2.66
CA THR A 151 36.79 -13.85 2.49
C THR A 151 35.90 -14.43 1.39
N MET A 152 36.52 -15.08 0.41
CA MET A 152 35.89 -15.75 -0.71
C MET A 152 36.01 -17.26 -0.56
N ALA A 153 34.92 -17.98 -0.80
CA ALA A 153 34.84 -19.43 -0.71
C ALA A 153 33.98 -20.02 -1.84
N GLY A 154 34.21 -21.30 -2.14
CA GLY A 154 33.44 -22.06 -3.11
C GLY A 154 33.91 -23.52 -3.18
N SER A 155 33.41 -24.29 -4.15
CA SER A 155 33.90 -25.65 -4.39
C SER A 155 35.33 -25.66 -4.95
N GLU A 156 35.59 -24.72 -5.86
CA GLU A 156 36.86 -24.44 -6.50
C GLU A 156 37.03 -22.92 -6.65
N ILE A 157 38.26 -22.41 -6.60
CA ILE A 157 38.56 -21.01 -6.93
C ILE A 157 39.66 -21.01 -7.98
N ILE A 158 39.41 -20.33 -9.09
CA ILE A 158 40.33 -20.22 -10.22
C ILE A 158 40.79 -18.77 -10.31
N LEU A 159 42.09 -18.55 -10.16
CA LEU A 159 42.73 -17.24 -10.25
C LEU A 159 43.59 -17.22 -11.50
N ARG A 160 43.36 -16.26 -12.39
CA ARG A 160 44.16 -16.07 -13.60
C ARG A 160 44.88 -14.73 -13.54
N TYR A 161 46.16 -14.78 -13.83
CA TYR A 161 47.05 -13.64 -13.87
C TYR A 161 47.52 -13.38 -15.30
N LYS A 162 47.86 -12.13 -15.58
CA LYS A 162 48.48 -11.70 -16.83
C LYS A 162 49.56 -10.69 -16.49
N ASP A 163 50.77 -10.96 -16.95
CA ASP A 163 51.95 -10.18 -16.60
C ASP A 163 52.06 -9.97 -15.08
N GLU A 164 51.75 -11.02 -14.30
CA GLU A 164 51.79 -11.04 -12.83
C GLU A 164 50.71 -10.22 -12.12
N VAL A 165 49.79 -9.63 -12.88
CA VAL A 165 48.64 -8.88 -12.34
C VAL A 165 47.40 -9.75 -12.44
N MET A 166 46.58 -9.79 -11.38
CA MET A 166 45.31 -10.52 -11.40
C MET A 166 44.41 -9.92 -12.48
N GLU A 167 43.92 -10.75 -13.39
CA GLU A 167 43.04 -10.36 -14.51
C GLU A 167 41.62 -10.88 -14.27
N HIS A 168 41.50 -12.08 -13.69
CA HIS A 168 40.20 -12.75 -13.57
C HIS A 168 40.17 -13.72 -12.37
N LEU A 169 39.05 -13.70 -11.65
CA LEU A 169 38.71 -14.64 -10.58
C LEU A 169 37.42 -15.37 -10.94
N TYR A 170 37.38 -16.69 -10.76
CA TYR A 170 36.19 -17.48 -11.04
C TYR A 170 35.93 -18.55 -9.98
N ILE A 171 34.70 -18.58 -9.50
CA ILE A 171 34.16 -19.59 -8.57
C ILE A 171 33.00 -20.29 -9.29
N PRO A 172 33.17 -21.52 -9.81
CA PRO A 172 32.17 -22.17 -10.64
C PRO A 172 30.95 -22.67 -9.87
N GLU A 173 31.11 -23.07 -8.60
CA GLU A 173 30.02 -23.58 -7.77
C GLU A 173 30.13 -23.10 -6.32
N GLN A 174 28.98 -22.90 -5.67
CA GLN A 174 28.86 -22.53 -4.25
C GLN A 174 29.59 -21.23 -3.90
N ALA A 175 29.54 -20.24 -4.81
CA ALA A 175 30.17 -18.96 -4.59
C ALA A 175 29.62 -18.28 -3.33
N HIS A 176 30.52 -17.90 -2.44
CA HIS A 176 30.21 -17.24 -1.18
C HIS A 176 31.31 -16.24 -0.84
N VAL A 177 30.94 -14.98 -0.69
CA VAL A 177 31.84 -13.89 -0.34
C VAL A 177 31.31 -13.20 0.89
N THR A 178 32.16 -13.06 1.90
CA THR A 178 31.84 -12.35 3.13
C THR A 178 32.79 -11.18 3.30
N THR A 179 32.26 -10.02 3.69
CA THR A 179 33.05 -8.81 3.94
C THR A 179 32.74 -8.28 5.32
N LEU A 180 33.77 -8.11 6.15
CA LEU A 180 33.63 -7.56 7.50
C LEU A 180 33.56 -6.02 7.44
N THR A 181 32.43 -5.44 7.81
CA THR A 181 32.22 -3.99 7.88
C THR A 181 32.15 -3.52 9.33
N LYS A 182 32.68 -2.32 9.59
CA LYS A 182 32.79 -1.73 10.93
C LYS A 182 32.18 -0.33 10.93
N GLY A 183 31.48 0.01 12.02
CA GLY A 183 30.94 1.34 12.19
C GLY A 183 30.41 1.57 13.61
N LEU A 184 29.61 2.61 13.75
CA LEU A 184 29.00 3.03 15.01
C LEU A 184 27.50 2.80 14.96
N GLN A 185 26.92 2.22 16.01
CA GLN A 185 25.47 2.14 16.17
C GLN A 185 25.04 3.02 17.34
N GLU A 186 23.98 3.81 17.15
CA GLU A 186 23.36 4.55 18.24
C GLU A 186 22.36 3.67 19.00
N ILE A 187 22.48 3.65 20.32
CA ILE A 187 21.66 2.83 21.21
C ILE A 187 20.96 3.77 22.19
N LYS A 188 19.65 3.62 22.36
CA LYS A 188 18.89 4.35 23.39
C LYS A 188 19.23 3.81 24.77
N ILE A 189 19.61 4.70 25.69
CA ILE A 189 20.00 4.34 27.07
C ILE A 189 18.78 3.97 27.91
N SER A 190 17.60 4.50 27.59
CA SER A 190 16.33 4.22 28.29
C SER A 190 15.14 4.42 27.36
N LEU A 191 14.07 3.62 27.55
CA LEU A 191 12.83 3.69 26.75
C LEU A 191 12.11 5.05 26.84
N ASN A 192 12.42 5.88 27.85
CA ASN A 192 11.75 7.15 28.12
C ASN A 192 12.67 8.37 27.98
N ASP A 193 13.94 8.20 27.59
CA ASP A 193 14.90 9.30 27.48
C ASP A 193 15.45 9.40 26.06
N THR A 194 15.77 10.63 25.63
CA THR A 194 16.31 10.92 24.29
C THR A 194 17.82 10.74 24.20
N THR A 195 18.46 10.30 25.29
CA THR A 195 19.90 10.08 25.37
C THR A 195 20.29 8.83 24.60
N THR A 196 21.06 9.01 23.51
CA THR A 196 21.69 7.94 22.73
C THR A 196 23.17 7.83 23.08
N THR A 197 23.70 6.60 23.09
CA THR A 197 25.13 6.31 23.17
C THR A 197 25.59 5.62 21.89
N ARG A 198 26.83 5.90 21.47
CA ARG A 198 27.45 5.22 20.32
C ARG A 198 28.26 4.02 20.79
N SER A 199 28.04 2.87 20.17
CA SER A 199 28.86 1.67 20.34
C SER A 199 29.48 1.29 19.01
N GLU A 200 30.73 0.84 19.04
CA GLU A 200 31.35 0.21 17.88
C GLU A 200 30.67 -1.14 17.62
N VAL A 201 30.34 -1.39 16.36
CA VAL A 201 29.67 -2.60 15.89
C VAL A 201 30.38 -3.15 14.68
N GLN A 202 30.34 -4.48 14.54
CA GLN A 202 30.88 -5.19 13.39
C GLN A 202 29.75 -5.98 12.75
N PHE A 203 29.59 -5.81 11.45
CA PHE A 203 28.63 -6.54 10.63
C PHE A 203 29.37 -7.33 9.56
N VAL A 204 28.70 -8.37 9.06
CA VAL A 204 29.21 -9.18 7.96
C VAL A 204 28.25 -9.01 6.81
N ASP A 205 28.75 -8.42 5.73
CA ASP A 205 28.08 -8.41 4.45
C ASP A 205 28.30 -9.76 3.77
N ASP A 206 27.26 -10.29 3.15
CA ASP A 206 27.21 -11.67 2.65
C ASP A 206 26.66 -11.67 1.22
N LEU A 207 27.44 -12.26 0.31
CA LEU A 207 27.12 -12.38 -1.10
C LEU A 207 27.24 -13.86 -1.49
N THR A 208 26.13 -14.47 -1.91
CA THR A 208 26.11 -15.87 -2.35
C THR A 208 25.51 -16.02 -3.72
N GLY A 209 25.94 -17.05 -4.45
CA GLY A 209 25.35 -17.46 -5.71
C GLY A 209 25.81 -18.85 -6.13
N SER A 210 25.30 -19.33 -7.25
CA SER A 210 25.76 -20.58 -7.85
C SER A 210 27.18 -20.42 -8.38
N SER A 211 27.48 -19.34 -9.10
CA SER A 211 28.82 -19.02 -9.58
C SER A 211 29.16 -17.54 -9.40
N LEU A 212 30.45 -17.21 -9.43
CA LEU A 212 30.95 -15.84 -9.32
C LEU A 212 32.14 -15.62 -10.25
N GLN A 213 32.14 -14.49 -10.94
CA GLN A 213 33.24 -13.99 -11.79
C GLN A 213 33.66 -12.61 -11.30
N GLY A 214 34.96 -12.40 -11.10
CA GLY A 214 35.55 -11.10 -10.81
C GLY A 214 36.48 -10.69 -11.93
N PHE A 215 36.30 -9.47 -12.43
CA PHE A 215 37.12 -8.88 -13.48
C PHE A 215 37.98 -7.77 -12.87
N PHE A 216 39.24 -7.74 -13.27
CA PHE A 216 40.21 -6.79 -12.74
C PHE A 216 40.87 -6.02 -13.89
N ASP A 217 40.97 -4.69 -13.74
CA ASP A 217 41.75 -3.83 -14.63
C ASP A 217 42.97 -3.30 -13.91
N ALA A 218 44.16 -3.51 -14.48
CA ALA A 218 45.46 -3.20 -13.85
C ALA A 218 45.60 -3.68 -12.38
N GLY A 219 44.93 -4.78 -12.02
CA GLY A 219 44.96 -5.39 -10.68
C GLY A 219 43.95 -4.79 -9.69
N GLN A 220 43.18 -3.79 -10.10
CA GLN A 220 42.07 -3.24 -9.34
C GLN A 220 40.77 -3.93 -9.76
N MET A 221 39.86 -4.15 -8.82
CA MET A 221 38.57 -4.76 -9.13
C MET A 221 37.76 -3.78 -9.97
N ASP A 222 37.34 -4.21 -11.15
CA ASP A 222 36.50 -3.44 -12.07
C ASP A 222 35.03 -3.84 -11.90
N SER A 223 34.76 -5.15 -11.92
CA SER A 223 33.41 -5.67 -11.78
C SER A 223 33.36 -7.07 -11.17
N LEU A 224 32.25 -7.36 -10.49
CA LEU A 224 31.95 -8.64 -9.87
C LEU A 224 30.56 -9.09 -10.30
N GLN A 225 30.46 -10.29 -10.88
CA GLN A 225 29.21 -10.87 -11.37
C GLN A 225 28.93 -12.17 -10.63
N VAL A 226 27.78 -12.23 -9.98
CA VAL A 226 27.29 -13.40 -9.24
C VAL A 226 26.03 -13.92 -9.91
N GLU A 227 25.99 -15.22 -10.23
CA GLU A 227 24.92 -15.83 -11.02
C GLU A 227 24.30 -17.03 -10.31
N GLY A 228 23.02 -17.27 -10.61
CA GLY A 228 22.22 -18.40 -10.17
C GLY A 228 21.77 -18.25 -8.73
N MET A 229 20.53 -17.75 -8.54
CA MET A 229 19.94 -17.46 -7.22
C MET A 229 20.85 -16.57 -6.37
N ALA A 230 21.42 -15.54 -6.99
CA ALA A 230 22.31 -14.60 -6.34
C ALA A 230 21.58 -13.83 -5.23
N THR A 231 22.23 -13.70 -4.06
CA THR A 231 21.72 -12.93 -2.93
C THR A 231 22.82 -12.08 -2.33
N SER A 232 22.51 -10.85 -1.99
CA SER A 232 23.40 -9.90 -1.31
C SER A 232 22.71 -9.38 -0.05
N LEU A 233 23.40 -9.47 1.08
CA LEU A 233 23.09 -8.79 2.32
C LEU A 233 24.21 -7.78 2.56
N TYR A 234 23.86 -6.50 2.69
CA TYR A 234 24.82 -5.47 3.06
C TYR A 234 24.26 -4.51 4.11
N HIS A 235 25.14 -4.00 4.95
CA HIS A 235 24.82 -3.06 6.02
C HIS A 235 25.15 -1.65 5.56
N ILE A 236 24.17 -0.75 5.65
CA ILE A 236 24.27 0.63 5.17
C ILE A 236 24.75 1.51 6.30
N PHE A 237 25.76 2.33 6.03
CA PHE A 237 26.31 3.31 6.94
C PHE A 237 26.31 4.70 6.30
N GLU A 238 25.97 5.72 7.10
CA GLU A 238 26.05 7.14 6.72
C GLU A 238 26.95 7.83 7.74
N ASP A 239 28.04 8.47 7.31
CA ASP A 239 29.07 9.05 8.20
C ASP A 239 29.58 8.05 9.27
N SER A 240 29.80 6.80 8.88
CA SER A 240 30.16 5.67 9.76
C SER A 240 29.08 5.25 10.76
N ILE A 241 27.87 5.81 10.71
CA ILE A 241 26.75 5.47 11.57
C ILE A 241 25.85 4.46 10.86
N TYR A 242 25.56 3.34 11.50
CA TYR A 242 24.69 2.30 10.97
C TYR A 242 23.26 2.82 10.77
N GLN A 243 22.74 2.69 9.55
CA GLN A 243 21.39 3.13 9.16
C GLN A 243 20.40 1.98 8.99
N GLY A 244 20.89 0.76 8.76
CA GLY A 244 20.05 -0.40 8.51
C GLY A 244 20.73 -1.43 7.62
N LYS A 245 20.00 -2.48 7.27
CA LYS A 245 20.49 -3.53 6.37
C LYS A 245 19.60 -3.61 5.14
N ASN A 246 20.20 -3.93 4.00
CA ASN A 246 19.49 -4.23 2.77
C ASN A 246 19.79 -5.66 2.33
N ILE A 247 18.75 -6.40 1.97
CA ILE A 247 18.85 -7.73 1.37
C ILE A 247 18.32 -7.62 -0.04
N ALA A 248 19.11 -8.01 -1.03
CA ALA A 248 18.72 -8.06 -2.43
C ALA A 248 18.91 -9.49 -2.98
N SER A 249 18.02 -9.92 -3.86
CA SER A 249 18.13 -11.21 -4.54
C SER A 249 17.65 -11.13 -5.98
N GLY A 250 18.20 -12.00 -6.82
CA GLY A 250 17.86 -12.16 -8.22
C GLY A 250 18.55 -13.38 -8.82
N ASP A 251 18.46 -13.55 -10.13
CA ASP A 251 19.25 -14.56 -10.84
C ASP A 251 20.69 -14.09 -11.00
N THR A 252 20.90 -12.80 -11.27
CA THR A 252 22.23 -12.21 -11.44
C THR A 252 22.36 -10.91 -10.66
N ILE A 253 23.48 -10.78 -9.94
CA ILE A 253 23.92 -9.54 -9.30
C ILE A 253 25.25 -9.12 -9.92
N ILE A 254 25.33 -7.91 -10.47
CA ILE A 254 26.55 -7.31 -11.01
C ILE A 254 26.91 -6.12 -10.14
N MET A 255 28.12 -6.10 -9.61
CA MET A 255 28.69 -4.97 -8.88
C MET A 255 29.78 -4.34 -9.72
N SER A 256 29.77 -3.02 -9.88
CA SER A 256 30.78 -2.26 -10.61
C SER A 256 31.51 -1.33 -9.65
N PHE A 257 32.81 -1.17 -9.85
CA PHE A 257 33.66 -0.39 -8.97
C PHE A 257 34.36 0.74 -9.74
N GLU A 258 34.39 1.94 -9.14
CA GLU A 258 35.14 3.09 -9.64
C GLU A 258 36.16 3.53 -8.57
N GLU A 259 37.44 3.69 -8.95
CA GLU A 259 38.53 4.03 -8.03
C GLU A 259 38.65 3.11 -6.78
N ASN A 260 38.29 1.83 -6.90
CA ASN A 260 38.17 0.83 -5.82
C ASN A 260 37.01 1.03 -4.84
N ASN A 261 36.07 1.92 -5.13
CA ASN A 261 34.81 2.06 -4.39
C ASN A 261 33.67 1.42 -5.17
N LEU A 262 32.67 0.90 -4.47
CA LEU A 262 31.49 0.32 -5.08
C LEU A 262 30.60 1.44 -5.65
N ASP A 263 30.43 1.49 -6.96
CA ASP A 263 29.68 2.54 -7.66
C ASP A 263 28.23 2.10 -7.93
N HIS A 264 28.07 0.95 -8.63
CA HIS A 264 26.76 0.39 -8.98
C HIS A 264 26.57 -1.05 -8.51
N ILE A 265 25.35 -1.40 -8.08
CA ILE A 265 24.90 -2.78 -7.95
C ILE A 265 23.64 -2.95 -8.81
N VAL A 266 23.69 -3.87 -9.79
CA VAL A 266 22.56 -4.18 -10.66
C VAL A 266 22.07 -5.60 -10.37
N VAL A 267 20.79 -5.74 -10.06
CA VAL A 267 20.14 -7.03 -9.78
C VAL A 267 19.09 -7.31 -10.84
N SER A 268 19.17 -8.47 -11.49
CA SER A 268 18.26 -8.87 -12.57
C SER A 268 17.76 -10.31 -12.41
N GLY A 269 16.63 -10.63 -13.03
CA GLY A 269 16.04 -11.98 -13.04
C GLY A 269 15.28 -12.31 -11.75
N GLY A 270 14.02 -11.84 -11.64
CA GLY A 270 13.22 -12.03 -10.42
C GLY A 270 13.66 -11.15 -9.25
N SER A 271 14.18 -9.96 -9.57
CA SER A 271 14.82 -9.05 -8.62
C SER A 271 13.88 -8.61 -7.50
N ARG A 272 14.35 -8.77 -6.27
CA ARG A 272 13.64 -8.36 -5.05
C ARG A 272 14.63 -7.78 -4.06
N GLY A 273 14.19 -6.77 -3.32
CA GLY A 273 14.93 -6.19 -2.23
C GLY A 273 14.08 -5.97 -0.98
N GLU A 274 14.77 -5.90 0.14
CA GLU A 274 14.22 -5.71 1.47
C GLU A 274 15.16 -4.82 2.29
N TYR A 275 14.76 -3.57 2.48
CA TYR A 275 15.47 -2.63 3.34
C TYR A 275 14.82 -2.61 4.73
N THR A 276 15.64 -2.91 5.74
CA THR A 276 15.25 -2.87 7.15
C THR A 276 16.01 -1.72 7.83
N PRO A 277 15.34 -0.58 8.11
CA PRO A 277 15.98 0.54 8.80
C PRO A 277 16.34 0.21 10.26
N ASP A 278 17.37 0.86 10.77
CA ASP A 278 17.71 0.84 12.19
C ASP A 278 16.65 1.61 13.01
N SER A 279 16.27 1.06 14.17
CA SER A 279 15.19 1.60 15.00
C SER A 279 15.49 2.92 15.72
N VAL A 280 16.74 3.37 15.71
CA VAL A 280 17.22 4.56 16.44
C VAL A 280 17.68 5.64 15.47
N THR A 281 18.49 5.29 14.49
CA THR A 281 19.15 6.26 13.59
C THR A 281 18.37 6.56 12.32
N ALA A 282 17.59 5.60 11.81
CA ALA A 282 16.91 5.78 10.54
C ALA A 282 15.68 6.71 10.66
N ASN A 283 15.53 7.59 9.68
CA ASN A 283 14.41 8.55 9.59
C ASN A 283 13.14 7.95 8.95
N ILE A 284 13.04 6.62 8.89
CA ILE A 284 11.99 5.87 8.19
C ILE A 284 11.31 4.92 9.18
N ASP A 285 9.98 5.01 9.29
CA ASP A 285 9.19 4.32 10.33
C ASP A 285 9.02 2.79 10.14
N GLY A 286 9.62 2.18 9.12
CA GLY A 286 9.40 0.75 8.87
C GLY A 286 10.13 0.18 7.66
N GLN A 287 10.03 -1.14 7.52
CA GLN A 287 10.61 -1.93 6.45
C GLN A 287 10.04 -1.55 5.07
N ILE A 288 10.92 -1.52 4.06
CA ILE A 288 10.57 -1.30 2.65
C ILE A 288 10.87 -2.59 1.88
N ILE A 289 9.83 -3.20 1.31
CA ILE A 289 9.98 -4.38 0.44
C ILE A 289 9.73 -3.92 -0.99
N TYR A 290 10.60 -4.28 -1.91
CA TYR A 290 10.50 -3.82 -3.29
C TYR A 290 10.89 -4.91 -4.28
N SER A 291 10.39 -4.80 -5.50
CA SER A 291 10.69 -5.72 -6.60
C SER A 291 10.50 -5.04 -7.94
N SER A 292 11.26 -5.48 -8.94
CA SER A 292 11.17 -5.01 -10.32
C SER A 292 11.84 -6.02 -11.25
N GLU A 293 11.82 -5.76 -12.56
CA GLU A 293 12.58 -6.57 -13.51
C GLU A 293 14.09 -6.37 -13.34
N ILE A 294 14.51 -5.12 -13.12
CA ILE A 294 15.88 -4.72 -12.79
C ILE A 294 15.87 -3.76 -11.60
N ILE A 295 16.76 -3.98 -10.64
CA ILE A 295 17.05 -3.05 -9.54
C ILE A 295 18.48 -2.52 -9.77
N ASP A 296 18.64 -1.21 -9.86
CA ASP A 296 19.93 -0.53 -9.99
C ASP A 296 20.16 0.34 -8.74
N TYR A 297 21.11 -0.07 -7.90
CA TYR A 297 21.57 0.70 -6.75
C TYR A 297 22.76 1.55 -7.18
N LYS A 298 22.60 2.86 -7.15
CA LYS A 298 23.66 3.84 -7.39
C LYS A 298 24.20 4.24 -6.03
N VAL A 299 25.23 3.54 -5.57
CA VAL A 299 25.73 3.63 -4.20
C VAL A 299 26.31 5.01 -3.93
N ASP A 300 27.12 5.53 -4.85
CA ASP A 300 27.74 6.86 -4.75
C ASP A 300 26.72 8.02 -4.76
N GLN A 301 25.58 7.83 -5.43
CA GLN A 301 24.51 8.83 -5.47
C GLN A 301 23.48 8.63 -4.36
N GLU A 302 23.57 7.54 -3.60
CA GLU A 302 22.56 7.10 -2.63
C GLU A 302 21.16 7.05 -3.27
N GLN A 303 21.06 6.40 -4.43
CA GLN A 303 19.80 6.23 -5.16
C GLN A 303 19.53 4.76 -5.48
N THR A 304 18.25 4.42 -5.60
CA THR A 304 17.79 3.11 -6.05
C THR A 304 16.73 3.26 -7.11
N ASP A 305 17.01 2.68 -8.28
CA ASP A 305 16.15 2.68 -9.45
C ASP A 305 15.53 1.30 -9.63
N LEU A 306 14.20 1.26 -9.66
CA LEU A 306 13.40 0.06 -9.91
C LEU A 306 12.83 0.15 -11.32
N HIS A 307 13.35 -0.65 -12.25
CA HIS A 307 12.96 -0.62 -13.65
C HIS A 307 12.07 -1.79 -14.02
N GLY A 308 10.92 -1.50 -14.64
CA GLY A 308 9.98 -2.49 -15.16
C GLY A 308 9.14 -3.14 -14.06
N ASN A 309 7.81 -2.96 -14.15
CA ASN A 309 6.83 -3.53 -13.20
C ASN A 309 7.28 -3.36 -11.74
N ALA A 310 7.73 -2.16 -11.40
CA ALA A 310 8.28 -1.82 -10.10
C ALA A 310 7.16 -1.78 -9.05
N LYS A 311 7.41 -2.44 -7.92
CA LYS A 311 6.49 -2.52 -6.80
C LYS A 311 7.22 -2.19 -5.52
N ILE A 312 6.58 -1.37 -4.68
CA ILE A 312 7.05 -1.05 -3.33
C ILE A 312 5.91 -1.29 -2.35
N HIS A 313 6.21 -2.06 -1.31
CA HIS A 313 5.38 -2.19 -0.13
C HIS A 313 6.05 -1.47 1.03
N TYR A 314 5.39 -0.43 1.54
CA TYR A 314 5.86 0.34 2.69
C TYR A 314 4.75 0.53 3.70
N THR A 315 4.88 -0.10 4.87
CA THR A 315 3.90 -0.07 5.97
C THR A 315 2.51 -0.59 5.54
N ASN A 316 1.57 0.30 5.21
CA ASN A 316 0.20 -0.01 4.78
C ASN A 316 -0.10 0.49 3.35
N MET A 317 0.95 0.83 2.60
CA MET A 317 0.89 1.39 1.26
C MET A 317 1.59 0.46 0.28
N ASP A 318 0.88 0.09 -0.79
CA ASP A 318 1.41 -0.56 -1.97
C ASP A 318 1.49 0.47 -3.10
N LEU A 319 2.63 0.56 -3.78
CA LEU A 319 2.85 1.40 -4.94
C LEU A 319 3.36 0.55 -6.10
N ASP A 320 2.60 0.54 -7.19
CA ASP A 320 2.94 -0.11 -8.45
C ASP A 320 3.21 0.94 -9.53
N ALA A 321 4.31 0.83 -10.29
CA ALA A 321 4.63 1.72 -11.40
C ALA A 321 5.57 1.07 -12.43
N GLY A 322 5.73 1.67 -13.61
CA GLY A 322 6.70 1.21 -14.61
C GLY A 322 8.15 1.55 -14.23
N PHE A 323 8.35 2.62 -13.46
CA PHE A 323 9.64 3.02 -12.90
C PHE A 323 9.46 3.70 -11.55
N ILE A 324 10.30 3.36 -10.59
CA ILE A 324 10.37 4.04 -9.29
C ILE A 324 11.84 4.35 -8.98
N ASN A 325 12.12 5.60 -8.67
CA ASN A 325 13.39 6.06 -8.12
C ASN A 325 13.20 6.40 -6.64
N VAL A 326 14.13 5.94 -5.81
CA VAL A 326 14.22 6.29 -4.39
C VAL A 326 15.54 7.00 -4.16
N ASP A 327 15.46 8.26 -3.74
CA ASP A 327 16.60 9.08 -3.35
C ASP A 327 16.70 9.08 -1.83
N TRP A 328 17.75 8.44 -1.31
CA TRP A 328 17.91 8.19 0.13
C TRP A 328 18.37 9.44 0.89
N GLN A 329 19.16 10.31 0.27
CA GLN A 329 19.59 11.60 0.85
C GLN A 329 18.40 12.50 1.18
N SER A 330 17.48 12.66 0.22
CA SER A 330 16.30 13.51 0.37
C SER A 330 15.07 12.77 0.92
N ASN A 331 15.16 11.44 1.06
CA ASN A 331 14.06 10.53 1.42
C ASN A 331 12.85 10.68 0.47
N MET A 332 13.12 10.89 -0.82
CA MET A 332 12.12 11.14 -1.86
C MET A 332 11.95 9.93 -2.76
N LEU A 333 10.71 9.49 -2.92
CA LEU A 333 10.29 8.46 -3.85
C LEU A 333 9.61 9.13 -5.03
N ASN A 334 10.07 8.85 -6.25
CA ASN A 334 9.49 9.32 -7.50
C ASN A 334 9.06 8.14 -8.36
N ALA A 335 7.80 8.11 -8.81
CA ALA A 335 7.25 7.05 -9.65
C ALA A 335 6.68 7.61 -10.95
N THR A 336 7.00 6.94 -12.06
CA THR A 336 6.61 7.32 -13.43
C THR A 336 6.17 6.07 -14.22
N PRO A 337 5.47 6.23 -15.36
CA PRO A 337 4.83 5.09 -16.01
C PRO A 337 5.79 4.19 -16.80
N GLN A 338 7.00 4.65 -17.08
CA GLN A 338 7.96 3.92 -17.90
C GLN A 338 9.38 4.30 -17.53
N SER A 339 10.25 3.30 -17.50
CA SER A 339 11.69 3.45 -17.34
C SER A 339 12.35 3.87 -18.65
N ASN A 340 13.39 4.69 -18.57
CA ASN A 340 14.20 5.08 -19.73
C ASN A 340 15.26 4.03 -20.13
N LEU A 341 15.41 2.97 -19.34
CA LEU A 341 16.47 1.97 -19.54
C LEU A 341 16.17 1.00 -20.69
N ASP A 342 14.92 0.56 -20.85
CA ASP A 342 14.48 -0.29 -21.96
C ASP A 342 13.06 0.09 -22.42
N SER A 343 12.91 0.28 -23.73
CA SER A 343 11.63 0.51 -24.39
C SER A 343 10.64 -0.66 -24.31
N ASN A 344 11.13 -1.89 -24.04
CA ASN A 344 10.29 -3.08 -23.89
C ASN A 344 9.56 -3.16 -22.55
N PHE A 345 9.96 -2.35 -21.56
CA PHE A 345 9.28 -2.35 -20.26
C PHE A 345 7.82 -1.94 -20.41
N THR A 346 6.96 -2.64 -19.67
CA THR A 346 5.51 -2.41 -19.73
C THR A 346 5.18 -1.01 -19.23
N PHE A 347 4.41 -0.25 -20.02
CA PHE A 347 3.85 1.02 -19.58
C PHE A 347 2.83 0.77 -18.46
N LEU A 348 3.16 1.20 -17.24
CA LEU A 348 2.33 0.99 -16.06
C LEU A 348 2.24 2.29 -15.24
N LYS A 349 1.07 2.93 -15.26
CA LYS A 349 0.87 4.17 -14.51
C LYS A 349 1.06 3.94 -13.00
N PRO A 350 1.78 4.86 -12.31
CA PRO A 350 1.85 4.87 -10.87
C PRO A 350 0.47 4.73 -10.24
N THR A 351 0.32 3.72 -9.38
CA THR A 351 -0.92 3.37 -8.70
C THR A 351 -0.62 3.10 -7.24
N ILE A 352 -1.24 3.86 -6.35
CA ILE A 352 -1.14 3.68 -4.89
C ILE A 352 -2.40 2.98 -4.41
N LEU A 353 -2.22 1.95 -3.58
CA LEU A 353 -3.25 1.28 -2.83
C LEU A 353 -2.93 1.38 -1.34
N GLU A 354 -3.83 1.97 -0.56
CA GLU A 354 -3.73 2.04 0.90
C GLU A 354 -4.89 1.27 1.54
N GLN A 355 -4.62 0.55 2.64
CA GLN A 355 -5.68 -0.20 3.32
C GLN A 355 -6.84 0.71 3.77
N GLY A 356 -8.05 0.36 3.34
CA GLY A 356 -9.27 1.11 3.67
C GLY A 356 -9.53 2.34 2.82
N ARG A 357 -8.77 2.52 1.72
CA ARG A 357 -8.96 3.60 0.75
C ARG A 357 -9.09 3.05 -0.66
N ASP A 358 -9.74 3.84 -1.49
CA ASP A 358 -9.79 3.61 -2.92
C ASP A 358 -8.41 3.83 -3.57
N PRO A 359 -8.10 3.10 -4.66
CA PRO A 359 -6.84 3.24 -5.35
C PRO A 359 -6.74 4.60 -6.06
N MET A 360 -5.54 5.18 -5.99
CA MET A 360 -5.20 6.43 -6.67
C MET A 360 -4.20 6.15 -7.78
N THR A 361 -4.47 6.65 -8.98
CA THR A 361 -3.61 6.50 -10.17
C THR A 361 -3.17 7.87 -10.69
N GLY A 362 -2.03 7.96 -11.35
CA GLY A 362 -1.52 9.24 -11.90
C GLY A 362 -0.48 9.07 -12.99
N ASP A 363 -0.07 10.18 -13.62
CA ASP A 363 1.04 10.18 -14.59
C ASP A 363 2.40 10.24 -13.88
N GLU A 364 2.47 10.87 -12.70
CA GLU A 364 3.69 10.93 -11.87
C GLU A 364 3.28 10.98 -10.40
N MET A 365 4.04 10.34 -9.54
CA MET A 365 3.87 10.42 -8.09
C MET A 365 5.20 10.72 -7.41
N THR A 366 5.16 11.65 -6.46
CA THR A 366 6.28 11.96 -5.60
C THR A 366 5.84 11.75 -4.16
N TYR A 367 6.66 11.11 -3.32
CA TYR A 367 6.34 10.85 -1.92
C TYR A 367 7.58 10.99 -1.04
N ASN A 368 7.49 11.73 0.06
CA ASN A 368 8.57 11.84 1.02
C ASN A 368 8.36 10.83 2.16
N LEU A 369 9.31 9.90 2.33
CA LEU A 369 9.21 8.77 3.27
C LEU A 369 9.17 9.22 4.74
N THR A 370 9.85 10.32 5.07
CA THR A 370 9.93 10.86 6.44
C THR A 370 8.68 11.65 6.83
N SER A 371 8.29 12.64 6.01
CA SER A 371 7.16 13.53 6.30
C SER A 371 5.80 12.97 5.91
N LYS A 372 5.78 11.86 5.15
CA LYS A 372 4.58 11.20 4.60
C LYS A 372 3.75 12.09 3.70
N LYS A 373 4.38 13.11 3.11
CA LYS A 373 3.76 14.03 2.17
C LYS A 373 4.03 13.55 0.75
N GLY A 374 2.96 13.43 -0.02
CA GLY A 374 2.95 13.02 -1.40
C GLY A 374 2.23 14.00 -2.31
N ARG A 375 2.55 13.87 -3.59
CA ARG A 375 2.00 14.65 -4.69
C ARG A 375 1.78 13.74 -5.88
N VAL A 376 0.59 13.79 -6.46
CA VAL A 376 0.23 13.03 -7.66
C VAL A 376 -0.11 14.01 -8.79
N THR A 377 0.53 13.86 -9.94
CA THR A 377 0.28 14.65 -11.15
C THR A 377 -0.75 13.95 -12.02
N LYS A 378 -1.76 14.69 -12.50
CA LYS A 378 -2.92 14.16 -13.25
C LYS A 378 -3.56 12.95 -12.54
N GLY A 379 -3.79 13.12 -11.24
CA GLY A 379 -4.32 12.06 -10.40
C GLY A 379 -5.78 11.75 -10.71
N ARG A 380 -6.15 10.47 -10.59
CA ARG A 380 -7.52 9.96 -10.62
C ARG A 380 -7.72 8.98 -9.47
N THR A 381 -8.82 9.13 -8.74
CA THR A 381 -9.23 8.23 -7.65
C THR A 381 -10.73 7.94 -7.76
N SER A 382 -11.13 6.73 -7.39
CA SER A 382 -12.53 6.45 -7.05
C SER A 382 -12.80 6.86 -5.61
N ALA A 383 -14.04 7.21 -5.28
CA ALA A 383 -14.55 7.23 -3.90
C ALA A 383 -16.08 7.22 -3.89
N ASP A 384 -16.66 6.34 -3.06
CA ASP A 384 -18.09 6.00 -3.07
C ASP A 384 -18.57 5.61 -4.50
N ASP A 385 -19.56 6.34 -5.04
CA ASP A 385 -20.15 6.12 -6.38
C ASP A 385 -19.58 7.08 -7.45
N GLY A 386 -18.44 7.74 -7.19
CA GLY A 386 -17.89 8.76 -8.10
C GLY A 386 -16.38 8.72 -8.31
N PHE A 387 -15.95 9.40 -9.37
CA PHE A 387 -14.56 9.56 -9.79
C PHE A 387 -14.13 11.01 -9.61
N TYR A 388 -12.97 11.19 -9.00
CA TYR A 388 -12.31 12.47 -8.85
C TYR A 388 -11.05 12.48 -9.71
N THR A 389 -10.84 13.56 -10.45
CA THR A 389 -9.58 13.81 -11.14
C THR A 389 -9.03 15.17 -10.75
N GLY A 390 -7.73 15.37 -10.90
CA GLY A 390 -7.11 16.67 -10.70
C GLY A 390 -5.76 16.77 -11.39
N SER A 391 -5.39 17.98 -11.81
CA SER A 391 -4.06 18.23 -12.39
C SER A 391 -2.93 17.96 -11.39
N GLN A 392 -3.18 18.22 -10.11
CA GLN A 392 -2.27 17.93 -9.03
C GLN A 392 -3.06 17.61 -7.75
N ILE A 393 -2.75 16.49 -7.10
CA ILE A 393 -3.32 16.08 -5.82
C ILE A 393 -2.18 16.10 -4.79
N ARG A 394 -2.38 16.74 -3.65
CA ARG A 394 -1.40 16.86 -2.57
C ARG A 394 -2.06 16.48 -1.25
N ASN A 395 -1.40 15.69 -0.41
CA ASN A 395 -1.88 15.47 0.95
C ASN A 395 -1.28 16.49 1.93
N GLN A 396 -2.07 16.88 2.92
CA GLN A 396 -1.59 17.66 4.06
C GLN A 396 -1.21 16.75 5.23
N ASP A 397 -2.05 15.75 5.46
CA ASP A 397 -1.97 14.74 6.50
C ASP A 397 -2.65 13.47 5.97
N LYS A 398 -2.96 12.51 6.85
CA LYS A 398 -3.61 11.27 6.43
C LYS A 398 -5.02 11.52 5.88
N GLU A 399 -5.79 12.49 6.38
CA GLU A 399 -7.22 12.63 6.06
C GLU A 399 -7.51 13.72 5.02
N THR A 400 -6.64 14.71 4.90
CA THR A 400 -6.87 15.93 4.12
C THR A 400 -6.05 15.97 2.83
N PHE A 401 -6.73 16.16 1.71
CA PHE A 401 -6.15 16.32 0.38
C PHE A 401 -6.56 17.66 -0.25
N TYR A 402 -5.63 18.25 -0.98
CA TYR A 402 -5.84 19.41 -1.84
C TYR A 402 -5.68 19.00 -3.29
N ILE A 403 -6.63 19.42 -4.13
CA ILE A 403 -6.71 19.05 -5.54
C ILE A 403 -6.84 20.32 -6.37
N ASP A 404 -5.91 20.51 -7.31
CA ASP A 404 -5.92 21.63 -8.26
C ASP A 404 -6.55 21.22 -9.59
N ASN A 405 -7.38 22.10 -10.16
CA ASN A 405 -8.15 21.85 -11.38
C ASN A 405 -8.88 20.51 -11.32
N SER A 406 -9.65 20.35 -10.26
CA SER A 406 -10.37 19.12 -9.93
C SER A 406 -11.59 18.94 -10.83
N THR A 407 -11.92 17.68 -11.14
CA THR A 407 -13.24 17.33 -11.67
C THR A 407 -13.87 16.19 -10.88
N TYR A 408 -15.19 16.21 -10.74
CA TYR A 408 -15.97 15.13 -10.13
C TYR A 408 -17.10 14.69 -11.05
N THR A 409 -17.26 13.38 -11.20
CA THR A 409 -18.31 12.75 -12.02
C THR A 409 -18.69 11.39 -11.48
N THR A 410 -19.91 10.92 -11.72
CA THR A 410 -20.31 9.52 -11.47
C THR A 410 -20.22 8.67 -12.74
N CYS A 411 -19.64 9.21 -13.82
CA CYS A 411 -19.45 8.54 -15.10
C CYS A 411 -17.98 8.18 -15.26
N ASP A 412 -17.68 6.89 -15.44
CA ASP A 412 -16.31 6.37 -15.53
C ASP A 412 -15.62 6.66 -16.88
N LEU A 413 -16.34 7.25 -17.85
CA LEU A 413 -15.76 7.60 -19.14
C LEU A 413 -14.63 8.64 -18.99
N GLU A 414 -13.61 8.53 -19.84
CA GLU A 414 -12.50 9.49 -19.89
C GLU A 414 -12.99 10.92 -20.19
N VAL A 415 -13.98 11.04 -21.07
CA VAL A 415 -14.77 12.26 -21.26
C VAL A 415 -16.17 12.02 -20.70
N PRO A 416 -16.46 12.46 -19.46
CA PRO A 416 -17.74 12.20 -18.83
C PRO A 416 -18.86 13.04 -19.45
N HIS A 417 -20.07 12.48 -19.53
CA HIS A 417 -21.25 13.21 -20.05
C HIS A 417 -21.57 14.49 -19.27
N PHE A 418 -21.29 14.47 -17.97
CA PHE A 418 -21.36 15.63 -17.09
C PHE A 418 -20.22 15.56 -16.07
N HIS A 419 -19.74 16.70 -15.61
CA HIS A 419 -18.80 16.76 -14.50
C HIS A 419 -18.91 18.10 -13.79
N PHE A 420 -18.54 18.13 -12.51
CA PHE A 420 -18.31 19.36 -11.78
C PHE A 420 -16.82 19.66 -11.83
N ALA A 421 -16.44 20.84 -12.31
CA ALA A 421 -15.05 21.30 -12.28
C ALA A 421 -14.87 22.37 -11.20
N SER A 422 -13.68 22.39 -10.60
CA SER A 422 -13.29 23.41 -9.63
C SER A 422 -11.79 23.64 -9.65
N ASP A 423 -11.37 24.91 -9.61
CA ASP A 423 -9.95 25.28 -9.63
C ASP A 423 -9.24 24.81 -8.37
N GLU A 424 -9.89 24.96 -7.21
CA GLU A 424 -9.40 24.50 -5.91
C GLU A 424 -10.41 23.58 -5.24
N MET A 425 -9.98 22.39 -4.84
CA MET A 425 -10.81 21.47 -4.08
C MET A 425 -10.04 20.97 -2.85
N LYS A 426 -10.73 20.95 -1.71
CA LYS A 426 -10.27 20.34 -0.46
C LYS A 426 -11.16 19.14 -0.17
N MET A 427 -10.56 17.96 -0.13
CA MET A 427 -11.21 16.71 0.24
C MET A 427 -10.78 16.31 1.65
N ILE A 428 -11.74 16.07 2.53
CA ILE A 428 -11.53 15.50 3.86
C ILE A 428 -12.20 14.13 3.85
N ASN A 429 -11.40 13.07 3.91
CA ASN A 429 -11.89 11.70 3.83
C ASN A 429 -12.95 11.43 4.92
N ASP A 430 -14.01 10.68 4.60
CA ASP A 430 -15.11 10.33 5.53
C ASP A 430 -15.91 11.50 6.14
N ASP A 431 -15.77 12.73 5.64
CA ASP A 431 -16.47 13.94 6.11
C ASP A 431 -17.09 14.74 4.95
N LYS A 432 -16.30 15.50 4.20
CA LYS A 432 -16.79 16.43 3.17
C LYS A 432 -15.75 16.83 2.13
N VAL A 433 -16.23 17.25 0.98
CA VAL A 433 -15.50 17.92 -0.10
C VAL A 433 -15.94 19.38 -0.17
N ILE A 434 -14.98 20.29 -0.25
CA ILE A 434 -15.19 21.73 -0.42
C ILE A 434 -14.53 22.14 -1.74
N ALA A 435 -15.30 22.68 -2.67
CA ALA A 435 -14.86 23.08 -4.00
C ALA A 435 -15.11 24.58 -4.21
N ARG A 436 -14.13 25.31 -4.75
CA ARG A 436 -14.26 26.74 -5.08
C ARG A 436 -13.40 27.14 -6.30
N PRO A 437 -13.93 27.98 -7.20
CA PRO A 437 -15.34 28.03 -7.58
C PRO A 437 -15.79 26.69 -8.17
N ILE A 438 -17.07 26.33 -8.10
CA ILE A 438 -17.58 25.08 -8.70
C ILE A 438 -18.46 25.36 -9.91
N VAL A 439 -18.20 24.70 -11.03
CA VAL A 439 -18.93 24.84 -12.28
C VAL A 439 -19.42 23.48 -12.77
N LEU A 440 -20.71 23.37 -13.05
CA LEU A 440 -21.28 22.20 -13.69
C LEU A 440 -21.11 22.29 -15.21
N TYR A 441 -20.47 21.28 -15.79
CA TYR A 441 -20.36 21.06 -17.22
C TYR A 441 -21.27 19.92 -17.67
N ILE A 442 -21.97 20.11 -18.79
CA ILE A 442 -22.69 19.06 -19.50
C ILE A 442 -22.13 19.02 -20.92
N THR A 443 -21.60 17.87 -21.35
CA THR A 443 -20.95 17.72 -22.66
C THR A 443 -19.87 18.80 -22.91
N ASN A 444 -19.07 19.10 -21.88
CA ASN A 444 -18.05 20.16 -21.87
C ASN A 444 -18.56 21.60 -22.04
N ILE A 445 -19.87 21.85 -21.90
CA ILE A 445 -20.45 23.19 -21.90
C ILE A 445 -20.75 23.61 -20.45
N PRO A 446 -20.23 24.76 -19.97
CA PRO A 446 -20.52 25.24 -18.61
C PRO A 446 -21.96 25.73 -18.52
N ILE A 447 -22.73 25.21 -17.57
CA ILE A 447 -24.17 25.53 -17.40
C ILE A 447 -24.41 26.42 -16.19
N ILE A 448 -23.82 26.08 -15.04
CA ILE A 448 -24.02 26.78 -13.77
C ILE A 448 -22.70 26.89 -13.02
N GLY A 449 -22.33 28.10 -12.60
CA GLY A 449 -21.21 28.36 -11.71
C GLY A 449 -21.67 28.88 -10.35
N LEU A 450 -21.08 28.36 -9.27
CA LEU A 450 -21.28 28.82 -7.91
C LEU A 450 -19.93 29.22 -7.29
N PRO A 451 -19.89 30.22 -6.38
CA PRO A 451 -18.64 30.66 -5.76
C PRO A 451 -17.98 29.58 -4.89
N PHE A 452 -18.77 28.66 -4.33
CA PHE A 452 -18.28 27.48 -3.64
C PHE A 452 -19.38 26.42 -3.53
N GLY A 453 -18.99 25.16 -3.34
CA GLY A 453 -19.87 24.03 -3.03
C GLY A 453 -19.30 23.19 -1.90
N ILE A 454 -20.16 22.71 -1.00
CA ILE A 454 -19.81 21.76 0.05
C ILE A 454 -20.66 20.51 -0.18
N PHE A 455 -19.98 19.40 -0.41
CA PHE A 455 -20.59 18.11 -0.66
C PHE A 455 -20.17 17.12 0.42
N PRO A 456 -21.10 16.32 0.95
CA PRO A 456 -20.72 15.27 1.87
C PRO A 456 -19.92 14.16 1.16
N HIS A 457 -18.99 13.55 1.88
CA HIS A 457 -18.10 12.49 1.37
C HIS A 457 -18.16 11.25 2.28
N LYS A 458 -19.38 10.72 2.46
CA LYS A 458 -19.64 9.52 3.26
C LYS A 458 -20.90 8.80 2.79
N ALA A 459 -20.80 7.50 2.49
CA ALA A 459 -21.95 6.68 2.13
C ALA A 459 -22.89 6.36 3.32
N GLY A 460 -24.19 6.28 3.04
CA GLY A 460 -25.18 5.61 3.89
C GLY A 460 -25.77 6.38 5.08
N GLN A 461 -25.36 7.63 5.35
CA GLN A 461 -25.90 8.43 6.45
C GLN A 461 -26.76 9.63 6.00
N ARG A 462 -27.66 10.09 6.88
CA ARG A 462 -28.47 11.31 6.64
C ARG A 462 -27.56 12.54 6.69
N GLN A 463 -27.39 13.20 5.55
CA GLN A 463 -26.46 14.32 5.41
C GLN A 463 -27.06 15.46 4.61
N SER A 464 -26.74 16.70 5.02
CA SER A 464 -27.26 17.89 4.36
C SER A 464 -26.66 18.05 2.96
N GLY A 465 -27.46 18.49 1.99
CA GLY A 465 -27.00 18.62 0.62
C GLY A 465 -28.10 19.06 -0.34
N TRP A 466 -27.68 19.41 -1.56
CA TRP A 466 -28.59 19.78 -2.64
C TRP A 466 -29.33 18.56 -3.20
N ILE A 467 -30.59 18.76 -3.56
CA ILE A 467 -31.44 17.76 -4.25
C ILE A 467 -31.58 18.22 -5.69
N MET A 468 -31.11 17.39 -6.62
CA MET A 468 -31.22 17.66 -8.05
C MET A 468 -32.67 17.51 -8.53
N PRO A 469 -33.12 18.39 -9.44
CA PRO A 469 -34.45 18.27 -10.01
C PRO A 469 -34.53 17.15 -11.05
N GLY A 470 -35.73 16.62 -11.24
CA GLY A 470 -36.09 15.85 -12.44
C GLY A 470 -36.70 16.77 -13.50
N TYR A 471 -36.28 16.63 -14.76
CA TYR A 471 -36.93 17.27 -15.90
C TYR A 471 -37.88 16.29 -16.60
N GLY A 472 -38.99 16.78 -17.14
CA GLY A 472 -39.88 15.96 -17.96
C GLY A 472 -40.98 16.76 -18.63
N GLU A 473 -41.80 16.05 -19.41
CA GLU A 473 -42.96 16.62 -20.09
C GLU A 473 -44.20 15.77 -19.83
N SER A 474 -45.36 16.42 -19.66
CA SER A 474 -46.64 15.71 -19.70
C SER A 474 -47.74 16.59 -20.30
N SER A 475 -48.75 15.96 -20.90
CA SER A 475 -49.90 16.66 -21.47
C SER A 475 -50.63 17.57 -20.46
N TYR A 476 -50.60 17.21 -19.18
CA TYR A 476 -51.26 17.95 -18.11
C TYR A 476 -50.37 19.02 -17.44
N ARG A 477 -49.05 18.79 -17.33
CA ARG A 477 -48.10 19.73 -16.69
C ARG A 477 -47.41 20.68 -17.67
N GLY A 478 -47.36 20.36 -18.96
CA GLY A 478 -46.39 20.95 -19.89
C GLY A 478 -44.99 20.41 -19.61
N GLN A 479 -43.96 21.16 -19.97
CA GLN A 479 -42.60 20.88 -19.51
C GLN A 479 -42.49 21.26 -18.03
N PHE A 480 -41.70 20.50 -17.27
CA PHE A 480 -41.56 20.71 -15.84
C PHE A 480 -40.16 20.38 -15.33
N LEU A 481 -39.77 21.11 -14.29
CA LEU A 481 -38.59 20.88 -13.47
C LEU A 481 -39.08 20.59 -12.04
N ASP A 482 -38.91 19.38 -11.54
CA ASP A 482 -39.53 18.91 -10.30
C ASP A 482 -38.50 18.58 -9.22
N GLY A 483 -38.65 19.16 -8.03
CA GLY A 483 -37.96 18.68 -6.84
C GLY A 483 -36.57 19.25 -6.59
N PHE A 484 -36.17 20.32 -7.28
CA PHE A 484 -34.95 21.06 -6.93
C PHE A 484 -35.04 21.54 -5.48
N GLY A 485 -34.01 21.35 -4.67
CA GLY A 485 -34.11 21.76 -3.27
C GLY A 485 -32.88 21.50 -2.43
N TYR A 486 -33.06 21.61 -1.13
CA TYR A 486 -32.03 21.38 -0.14
C TYR A 486 -32.56 20.47 0.96
N TYR A 487 -31.79 19.44 1.27
CA TYR A 487 -31.99 18.58 2.43
C TYR A 487 -31.11 19.06 3.57
N TRP A 488 -31.71 19.27 4.74
CA TRP A 488 -31.04 19.77 5.92
C TRP A 488 -31.25 18.80 7.09
N ALA A 489 -30.15 18.22 7.56
CA ALA A 489 -30.12 17.30 8.70
C ALA A 489 -29.12 17.83 9.75
N PRO A 490 -29.52 18.80 10.60
CA PRO A 490 -28.63 19.42 11.57
C PRO A 490 -28.31 18.52 12.77
N ASN A 491 -29.14 17.51 13.05
CA ASN A 491 -28.88 16.51 14.09
C ASN A 491 -29.68 15.21 13.81
N GLU A 492 -29.48 14.19 14.63
CA GLU A 492 -30.13 12.87 14.48
C GLU A 492 -31.64 12.87 14.73
N PHE A 493 -32.17 13.89 15.43
CA PHE A 493 -33.55 13.91 15.88
C PHE A 493 -34.52 14.55 14.89
N TRP A 494 -34.04 15.35 13.91
CA TRP A 494 -34.92 15.93 12.90
C TRP A 494 -34.21 16.21 11.55
N ASP A 495 -34.98 16.14 10.45
CA ASP A 495 -34.59 16.63 9.12
C ASP A 495 -35.65 17.56 8.56
N SER A 496 -35.21 18.40 7.63
CA SER A 496 -36.08 19.18 6.75
C SER A 496 -35.65 19.02 5.30
N LYS A 497 -36.64 18.86 4.42
CA LYS A 497 -36.49 18.87 2.96
C LYS A 497 -37.31 20.04 2.42
N LEU A 498 -36.64 21.04 1.87
CA LEU A 498 -37.28 22.14 1.15
C LEU A 498 -37.06 21.94 -0.34
N THR A 499 -38.13 21.82 -1.11
CA THR A 499 -38.08 21.60 -2.57
C THR A 499 -39.01 22.55 -3.30
N THR A 500 -38.60 22.93 -4.50
CA THR A 500 -39.36 23.73 -5.46
C THR A 500 -39.55 22.94 -6.75
N SER A 501 -40.69 23.15 -7.40
CA SER A 501 -41.03 22.53 -8.67
C SER A 501 -41.74 23.55 -9.57
N LEU A 502 -41.30 23.64 -10.82
CA LEU A 502 -41.82 24.52 -11.84
C LEU A 502 -42.46 23.68 -12.95
N ALA A 503 -43.61 24.09 -13.45
CA ALA A 503 -44.27 23.43 -14.57
C ALA A 503 -45.07 24.44 -15.40
N ASP A 504 -44.88 24.47 -16.71
CA ASP A 504 -45.40 25.54 -17.58
C ASP A 504 -46.92 25.74 -17.44
N ARG A 505 -47.69 24.65 -17.44
CA ARG A 505 -49.16 24.71 -17.38
C ARG A 505 -49.72 24.68 -15.96
N GLN A 506 -48.87 24.39 -14.98
CA GLN A 506 -49.26 24.04 -13.61
C GLN A 506 -48.77 25.05 -12.56
N GLY A 507 -47.77 25.86 -12.88
CA GLY A 507 -47.20 26.91 -12.04
C GLY A 507 -46.06 26.42 -11.13
N LEU A 508 -45.88 27.13 -10.02
CA LEU A 508 -44.82 26.93 -9.03
C LEU A 508 -45.34 26.16 -7.81
N THR A 509 -44.62 25.14 -7.37
CA THR A 509 -44.90 24.39 -6.14
C THR A 509 -43.72 24.47 -5.20
N LEU A 510 -43.96 24.84 -3.94
CA LEU A 510 -42.97 24.79 -2.86
C LEU A 510 -43.43 23.77 -1.82
N ARG A 511 -42.55 22.82 -1.48
CA ARG A 511 -42.80 21.75 -0.51
C ARG A 511 -41.75 21.79 0.59
N LEU A 512 -42.21 21.87 1.84
CA LEU A 512 -41.42 21.68 3.05
C LEU A 512 -41.90 20.40 3.74
N THR A 513 -41.03 19.40 3.81
CA THR A 513 -41.25 18.19 4.60
C THR A 513 -40.27 18.18 5.75
N ASN A 514 -40.79 18.12 6.97
CA ASN A 514 -40.02 18.08 8.19
C ASN A 514 -40.32 16.77 8.91
N ASN A 515 -39.30 16.00 9.26
CA ASN A 515 -39.46 14.77 10.04
C ASN A 515 -38.72 14.90 11.34
N TYR A 516 -39.28 14.38 12.43
CA TYR A 516 -38.65 14.43 13.74
C TYR A 516 -38.95 13.15 14.54
N ARG A 517 -37.94 12.63 15.23
CA ARG A 517 -38.04 11.39 16.00
C ARG A 517 -37.04 11.39 17.16
N LYS A 518 -37.55 11.20 18.37
CA LYS A 518 -36.78 10.92 19.58
C LYS A 518 -37.25 9.60 20.18
N ARG A 519 -36.34 8.62 20.29
CA ARG A 519 -36.63 7.28 20.82
C ARG A 519 -37.29 7.40 22.21
N TYR A 520 -38.37 6.66 22.42
CA TYR A 520 -39.20 6.67 23.64
C TYR A 520 -39.80 8.04 24.04
N GLY A 521 -39.75 9.05 23.18
CA GLY A 521 -40.33 10.38 23.42
C GLY A 521 -41.45 10.67 22.44
N PHE A 522 -41.08 11.02 21.21
CA PHE A 522 -42.03 11.43 20.18
C PHE A 522 -41.53 11.10 18.78
N SER A 523 -42.44 11.00 17.82
CA SER A 523 -42.16 10.80 16.40
C SER A 523 -43.25 11.45 15.58
N GLY A 524 -42.89 12.14 14.51
CA GLY A 524 -43.87 12.77 13.65
C GLY A 524 -43.25 13.40 12.41
N GLY A 525 -44.11 13.98 11.60
CA GLY A 525 -43.74 14.72 10.41
C GLY A 525 -44.72 15.86 10.15
N LEU A 526 -44.21 16.95 9.60
CA LEU A 526 -44.98 18.09 9.11
C LEU A 526 -44.69 18.26 7.63
N HIS A 527 -45.72 18.21 6.81
CA HIS A 527 -45.67 18.45 5.39
C HIS A 527 -46.50 19.67 5.05
N LEU A 528 -45.82 20.71 4.56
CA LEU A 528 -46.40 21.93 4.05
C LEU A 528 -46.14 21.98 2.56
N GLU A 529 -47.20 22.18 1.78
CA GLU A 529 -47.11 22.37 0.34
C GLU A 529 -47.91 23.62 -0.01
N THR A 530 -47.27 24.55 -0.71
CA THR A 530 -47.95 25.70 -1.30
C THR A 530 -47.73 25.68 -2.80
N ARG A 531 -48.79 25.97 -3.53
CA ARG A 531 -48.77 25.93 -4.98
C ARG A 531 -49.43 27.16 -5.55
N GLN A 532 -48.70 27.87 -6.38
CA GLN A 532 -49.18 29.00 -7.15
C GLN A 532 -49.45 28.54 -8.58
N HIS A 533 -50.68 28.67 -9.05
CA HIS A 533 -51.09 28.22 -10.37
C HIS A 533 -52.03 29.22 -11.06
N PHE A 534 -52.18 29.10 -12.38
CA PHE A 534 -53.07 29.96 -13.16
C PHE A 534 -54.53 29.79 -12.76
N SER A 535 -55.27 30.91 -12.70
CA SER A 535 -56.73 30.92 -12.59
C SER A 535 -57.39 30.08 -13.70
N SER A 536 -58.57 29.51 -13.41
CA SER A 536 -59.39 28.80 -14.40
C SER A 536 -59.90 29.70 -15.52
N SER A 537 -59.90 31.02 -15.32
CA SER A 537 -60.25 32.02 -16.34
C SER A 537 -59.20 32.19 -17.44
N VAL A 538 -57.96 31.71 -17.23
CA VAL A 538 -56.89 31.79 -18.23
C VAL A 538 -56.95 30.55 -19.14
N ALA A 539 -57.16 30.77 -20.44
CA ALA A 539 -57.18 29.72 -21.44
C ALA A 539 -55.85 28.95 -21.42
N LYS A 540 -55.91 27.62 -21.66
CA LYS A 540 -54.73 26.74 -21.56
C LYS A 540 -53.56 27.17 -22.48
N GLN A 541 -53.87 27.86 -23.57
CA GLN A 541 -52.94 28.33 -24.59
C GLN A 541 -52.14 29.56 -24.11
N ASP A 542 -52.72 30.35 -23.22
CA ASP A 542 -52.16 31.62 -22.72
C ASP A 542 -51.43 31.44 -21.37
N ARG A 543 -51.32 30.20 -20.88
CA ARG A 543 -50.63 29.89 -19.62
C ARG A 543 -49.13 29.85 -19.85
N ASP A 544 -48.47 30.90 -19.41
CA ASP A 544 -47.02 31.06 -19.44
C ASP A 544 -46.50 31.36 -18.04
N LEU A 545 -45.52 30.56 -17.59
CA LEU A 545 -44.91 30.67 -16.26
C LEU A 545 -44.36 32.08 -15.98
N LEU A 546 -43.87 32.78 -17.00
CA LEU A 546 -43.36 34.15 -16.88
C LEU A 546 -44.47 35.17 -16.55
N LYS A 547 -45.72 34.85 -16.89
CA LYS A 547 -46.92 35.68 -16.61
C LYS A 547 -47.70 35.22 -15.39
N LEU A 548 -47.16 34.28 -14.60
CA LEU A 548 -47.86 33.70 -13.46
C LEU A 548 -48.38 34.78 -12.49
N GLY A 549 -47.58 35.81 -12.22
CA GLY A 549 -47.90 36.91 -11.30
C GLY A 549 -49.17 37.70 -11.63
N GLU A 550 -49.63 37.70 -12.88
CA GLU A 550 -50.81 38.47 -13.31
C GLU A 550 -52.14 37.82 -12.89
N ASN A 551 -52.19 36.48 -12.76
CA ASN A 551 -53.44 35.73 -12.53
C ASN A 551 -53.22 34.49 -11.62
N VAL A 552 -52.70 34.73 -10.42
CA VAL A 552 -52.33 33.68 -9.44
C VAL A 552 -53.54 33.20 -8.62
N LYS A 553 -53.70 31.88 -8.53
CA LYS A 553 -54.46 31.21 -7.46
C LYS A 553 -53.48 30.39 -6.62
N SER A 554 -53.65 30.43 -5.30
CA SER A 554 -52.79 29.72 -4.36
C SER A 554 -53.54 28.59 -3.66
N ASP A 555 -53.00 27.38 -3.75
CA ASP A 555 -53.45 26.22 -3.00
C ASP A 555 -52.46 25.88 -1.88
N TYR A 556 -52.97 25.40 -0.75
CA TYR A 556 -52.20 25.03 0.43
C TYR A 556 -52.61 23.65 0.92
N VAL A 557 -51.62 22.83 1.23
CA VAL A 557 -51.80 21.55 1.90
C VAL A 557 -50.96 21.52 3.16
N VAL A 558 -51.61 21.15 4.27
CA VAL A 558 -50.95 20.92 5.54
C VAL A 558 -51.28 19.50 5.98
N ARG A 559 -50.24 18.69 6.20
CA ARG A 559 -50.37 17.38 6.82
C ARG A 559 -49.42 17.32 7.99
N TRP A 560 -49.94 16.97 9.16
CA TRP A 560 -49.13 16.85 10.37
C TRP A 560 -49.50 15.57 11.09
N ASN A 561 -48.54 14.65 11.18
CA ASN A 561 -48.63 13.45 11.98
C ASN A 561 -47.72 13.59 13.20
N HIS A 562 -48.23 13.26 14.37
CA HIS A 562 -47.50 13.32 15.62
C HIS A 562 -47.90 12.14 16.52
N ASN A 563 -46.93 11.46 17.09
CA ASN A 563 -47.12 10.39 18.06
C ASN A 563 -46.14 10.58 19.20
N GLN A 564 -46.67 10.79 20.40
CA GLN A 564 -45.88 11.03 21.61
C GLN A 564 -46.24 10.00 22.66
N VAL A 565 -45.21 9.34 23.19
CA VAL A 565 -45.31 8.47 24.36
C VAL A 565 -44.83 9.26 25.56
N MET A 566 -45.75 9.52 26.49
CA MET A 566 -45.47 10.24 27.72
C MET A 566 -45.29 9.26 28.87
N ARG A 567 -44.62 9.71 29.94
CA ARG A 567 -44.48 8.93 31.18
C ARG A 567 -45.86 8.51 31.72
N ASN A 568 -45.88 7.47 32.55
CA ASN A 568 -47.11 6.98 33.21
C ASN A 568 -48.19 6.47 32.22
N ASN A 569 -47.78 5.71 31.19
CA ASN A 569 -48.69 5.02 30.27
C ASN A 569 -49.68 5.99 29.58
N GLN A 570 -49.16 7.13 29.13
CA GLN A 570 -49.90 8.17 28.41
C GLN A 570 -49.44 8.20 26.95
N THR A 571 -50.37 8.34 26.02
CA THR A 571 -50.05 8.53 24.60
C THR A 571 -50.89 9.66 24.02
N PHE A 572 -50.27 10.46 23.16
CA PHE A 572 -50.93 11.52 22.41
C PHE A 572 -50.62 11.33 20.94
N ARG A 573 -51.66 11.27 20.12
CA ARG A 573 -51.56 11.05 18.67
C ARG A 573 -52.36 12.11 17.95
N VAL A 574 -51.73 12.77 16.99
CA VAL A 574 -52.37 13.72 16.10
C VAL A 574 -52.14 13.29 14.66
N ASN A 575 -53.18 13.35 13.86
CA ASN A 575 -53.10 13.30 12.41
C ASN A 575 -54.02 14.42 11.90
N ALA A 576 -53.42 15.53 11.50
CA ALA A 576 -54.12 16.69 10.97
C ALA A 576 -53.90 16.76 9.46
N GLN A 577 -54.98 16.98 8.71
CA GLN A 577 -54.96 17.11 7.26
C GLN A 577 -55.85 18.27 6.85
N TYR A 578 -55.28 19.23 6.13
CA TYR A 578 -55.98 20.40 5.62
C TYR A 578 -55.61 20.63 4.15
N TYR A 579 -56.63 20.97 3.36
CA TYR A 579 -56.52 21.30 1.95
C TYR A 579 -57.35 22.58 1.71
N SER A 580 -56.74 23.59 1.10
CA SER A 580 -57.43 24.84 0.76
C SER A 580 -58.49 24.66 -0.33
N SER A 581 -58.30 23.68 -1.21
CA SER A 581 -59.17 23.42 -2.36
C SER A 581 -59.61 21.96 -2.42
N GLY A 582 -60.88 21.76 -2.78
CA GLY A 582 -61.55 20.46 -2.79
C GLY A 582 -61.14 19.52 -3.92
N ASP A 583 -60.78 20.06 -5.07
CA ASP A 583 -60.31 19.31 -6.23
C ASP A 583 -58.77 19.17 -6.26
N TYR A 584 -58.08 19.66 -5.22
CA TYR A 584 -56.62 19.67 -5.15
C TYR A 584 -56.02 18.29 -5.41
N ASN A 585 -56.49 17.27 -4.68
CA ASN A 585 -55.98 15.91 -4.80
C ASN A 585 -56.28 15.31 -6.18
N GLN A 586 -57.43 15.61 -6.79
CA GLN A 586 -57.81 15.12 -8.12
C GLN A 586 -56.91 15.70 -9.22
N ARG A 587 -56.55 16.98 -9.10
CA ARG A 587 -55.67 17.70 -10.03
C ARG A 587 -54.21 17.32 -9.84
N THR A 588 -53.74 17.19 -8.60
CA THR A 588 -52.30 17.13 -8.30
C THR A 588 -51.80 15.77 -7.84
N GLY A 589 -52.70 14.85 -7.50
CA GLY A 589 -52.32 13.50 -7.08
C GLY A 589 -51.62 12.77 -8.22
N LEU A 590 -50.42 12.27 -7.96
CA LEU A 590 -49.70 11.38 -8.87
C LEU A 590 -50.34 9.99 -8.87
N ASP A 591 -50.78 9.53 -7.70
CA ASP A 591 -51.39 8.21 -7.51
C ASP A 591 -52.93 8.26 -7.56
N VAL A 592 -53.53 7.24 -8.18
CA VAL A 592 -55.00 7.13 -8.33
C VAL A 592 -55.71 7.17 -6.97
N GLU A 593 -55.18 6.48 -5.96
CA GLU A 593 -55.76 6.48 -4.61
C GLU A 593 -55.79 7.88 -3.99
N ARG A 594 -54.71 8.65 -4.14
CA ARG A 594 -54.65 10.04 -3.66
C ARG A 594 -55.66 10.90 -4.42
N ARG A 595 -55.80 10.72 -5.74
CA ARG A 595 -56.78 11.46 -6.56
C ARG A 595 -58.23 11.15 -6.19
N LEU A 596 -58.52 9.92 -5.78
CA LEU A 596 -59.86 9.50 -5.36
C LEU A 596 -60.22 9.90 -3.93
N ASN A 597 -59.28 10.44 -3.15
CA ASN A 597 -59.55 10.84 -1.79
C ASN A 597 -60.38 12.13 -1.72
N GLN A 598 -61.65 11.98 -1.35
CA GLN A 598 -62.65 13.05 -1.27
C GLN A 598 -62.81 13.66 0.13
N GLN A 599 -62.07 13.18 1.14
CA GLN A 599 -62.26 13.58 2.52
C GLN A 599 -60.92 13.87 3.20
N ALA A 600 -60.85 14.96 3.95
CA ALA A 600 -59.75 15.23 4.86
C ALA A 600 -60.20 14.98 6.29
N ILE A 601 -59.60 13.98 6.93
CA ILE A 601 -59.92 13.59 8.31
C ILE A 601 -58.76 14.04 9.20
N SER A 602 -59.06 14.93 10.12
CA SER A 602 -58.16 15.36 11.18
C SER A 602 -58.61 14.75 12.51
N ASN A 603 -57.71 14.10 13.22
CA ASN A 603 -58.00 13.52 14.52
C ASN A 603 -56.85 13.73 15.53
N ALA A 604 -57.23 14.01 16.77
CA ALA A 604 -56.33 14.12 17.90
C ALA A 604 -56.84 13.21 19.02
N THR A 605 -56.06 12.19 19.36
CA THR A 605 -56.40 11.21 20.39
C THR A 605 -55.40 11.27 21.52
N TYR A 606 -55.87 11.57 22.72
CA TYR A 606 -55.13 11.42 23.96
C TYR A 606 -55.64 10.19 24.71
N SER A 607 -54.75 9.34 25.19
CA SER A 607 -55.13 8.21 26.03
C SER A 607 -54.19 8.01 27.21
N LYS A 608 -54.77 7.58 28.33
CA LYS A 608 -54.04 7.28 29.57
C LYS A 608 -54.54 5.99 30.17
N HIS A 609 -53.61 5.14 30.57
CA HIS A 609 -53.92 3.88 31.22
C HIS A 609 -53.26 3.79 32.62
N TRP A 610 -54.09 3.67 33.65
CA TRP A 610 -53.65 3.47 35.02
C TRP A 610 -53.62 1.97 35.33
N LYS A 611 -52.46 1.34 35.16
CA LYS A 611 -52.25 -0.11 35.38
C LYS A 611 -52.74 -0.59 36.76
N LYS A 612 -52.45 0.16 37.84
CA LYS A 612 -52.80 -0.24 39.23
C LYS A 612 -54.30 -0.32 39.48
N SER A 613 -55.07 0.62 38.93
CA SER A 613 -56.53 0.68 39.12
C SER A 613 -57.30 0.01 37.97
N ASN A 614 -56.59 -0.53 36.97
CA ASN A 614 -57.14 -1.08 35.74
C ASN A 614 -58.06 -0.09 34.98
N ASN A 615 -57.84 1.23 35.18
CA ASN A 615 -58.62 2.27 34.51
C ASN A 615 -57.93 2.71 33.22
N SER A 616 -58.72 3.11 32.23
CA SER A 616 -58.24 3.78 31.02
C SER A 616 -59.21 4.88 30.62
N ILE A 617 -58.65 6.00 30.15
CA ILE A 617 -59.41 7.07 29.53
C ILE A 617 -58.83 7.32 28.14
N SER A 618 -59.69 7.57 27.16
CA SER A 618 -59.33 8.01 25.82
C SER A 618 -60.22 9.17 25.43
N VAL A 619 -59.63 10.27 25.00
CA VAL A 619 -60.30 11.46 24.51
C VAL A 619 -59.91 11.61 23.04
N ASN A 620 -60.89 11.63 22.15
CA ASN A 620 -60.70 11.77 20.71
C ASN A 620 -61.45 12.99 20.20
N LEU A 621 -60.71 13.92 19.59
CA LEU A 621 -61.27 15.01 18.81
C LEU A 621 -61.14 14.66 17.34
N SER A 622 -62.23 14.74 16.57
CA SER A 622 -62.21 14.49 15.13
C SER A 622 -62.92 15.59 14.35
N SER A 623 -62.34 15.95 13.22
CA SER A 623 -62.88 16.90 12.24
C SER A 623 -62.78 16.26 10.87
N LYS A 624 -63.92 16.19 10.17
CA LYS A 624 -63.99 15.67 8.81
C LYS A 624 -64.39 16.80 7.88
N ARG A 625 -63.56 17.07 6.88
CA ARG A 625 -63.86 18.01 5.80
C ARG A 625 -64.18 17.23 4.53
N ASP A 626 -65.34 17.51 3.93
CA ASP A 626 -65.70 16.98 2.61
C ASP A 626 -65.09 17.89 1.54
N LEU A 627 -64.19 17.34 0.73
CA LEU A 627 -63.49 18.06 -0.32
C LEU A 627 -64.34 18.21 -1.59
N MET A 628 -65.49 17.55 -1.68
CA MET A 628 -66.34 17.58 -2.87
C MET A 628 -67.51 18.58 -2.79
N VAL A 629 -67.62 19.37 -1.71
CA VAL A 629 -68.79 20.24 -1.50
C VAL A 629 -68.96 21.26 -2.63
N ASP A 630 -67.87 21.93 -3.06
CA ASP A 630 -67.92 22.90 -4.16
C ASP A 630 -68.39 22.25 -5.48
N ASN A 631 -67.91 21.05 -5.77
CA ASN A 631 -68.31 20.27 -6.95
C ASN A 631 -69.75 19.73 -6.87
N LYS A 632 -70.33 19.62 -5.67
CA LYS A 632 -71.71 19.16 -5.46
C LYS A 632 -72.74 20.28 -5.63
N VAL A 633 -72.31 21.55 -5.55
CA VAL A 633 -73.18 22.73 -5.70
C VAL A 633 -73.03 23.43 -7.06
N ASP A 634 -71.95 23.16 -7.81
CA ASP A 634 -71.76 23.68 -9.17
C ASP A 634 -72.65 22.94 -10.17
N SER A 635 -73.59 23.64 -10.83
CA SER A 635 -74.51 23.07 -11.81
C SER A 635 -73.82 22.51 -13.06
N ASN A 636 -72.56 22.90 -13.33
CA ASN A 636 -71.78 22.41 -14.47
C ASN A 636 -70.93 21.17 -14.11
N SER A 637 -70.92 20.76 -12.85
CA SER A 637 -70.16 19.61 -12.38
C SER A 637 -70.93 18.30 -12.58
N VAL A 638 -70.23 17.25 -13.01
CA VAL A 638 -70.77 15.87 -13.08
C VAL A 638 -71.17 15.33 -11.69
N PHE A 639 -70.72 15.97 -10.61
CA PHE A 639 -71.05 15.62 -9.23
C PHE A 639 -72.15 16.49 -8.64
N TYR A 640 -72.79 17.36 -9.43
CA TYR A 640 -73.86 18.25 -8.98
C TYR A 640 -75.01 17.47 -8.33
N GLN A 641 -75.47 17.97 -7.18
CA GLN A 641 -76.61 17.41 -6.46
C GLN A 641 -77.73 18.42 -6.38
N SER A 642 -78.85 18.14 -7.06
CA SER A 642 -80.04 18.97 -6.99
C SER A 642 -80.56 19.06 -5.55
N PRO A 643 -80.84 20.27 -5.02
CA PRO A 643 -81.40 20.42 -3.68
C PRO A 643 -82.73 19.68 -3.55
N SER A 644 -82.86 18.83 -2.53
CA SER A 644 -84.10 18.10 -2.26
C SER A 644 -85.16 18.95 -1.55
N THR A 645 -84.75 20.04 -0.89
CA THR A 645 -85.60 20.98 -0.16
C THR A 645 -85.01 22.38 -0.24
N VAL A 646 -85.87 23.41 -0.19
CA VAL A 646 -85.45 24.82 -0.16
C VAL A 646 -84.60 25.06 1.09
N GLY A 647 -83.43 25.70 0.91
CA GLY A 647 -82.53 26.06 2.02
C GLY A 647 -81.59 24.95 2.52
N LYS A 648 -81.58 23.76 1.89
CA LYS A 648 -80.62 22.69 2.25
C LYS A 648 -79.18 23.13 1.98
N GLN A 649 -78.33 23.05 3.00
CA GLN A 649 -76.90 23.33 2.92
C GLN A 649 -76.09 22.03 3.08
N LEU A 650 -74.97 21.93 2.38
CA LEU A 650 -73.99 20.85 2.55
C LEU A 650 -72.97 21.25 3.62
N ALA A 651 -72.68 20.34 4.55
CA ALA A 651 -71.68 20.58 5.58
C ALA A 651 -70.27 20.41 4.99
N ILE A 652 -69.52 21.52 4.88
CA ILE A 652 -68.11 21.49 4.46
C ILE A 652 -67.24 20.79 5.51
N THR A 653 -67.49 21.09 6.78
CA THR A 653 -66.75 20.53 7.91
C THR A 653 -67.73 19.98 8.93
N THR A 654 -67.54 18.72 9.32
CA THR A 654 -68.23 18.09 10.45
C THR A 654 -67.23 17.89 11.58
N ASN A 655 -67.38 18.67 12.64
CA ASN A 655 -66.61 18.51 13.87
C ASN A 655 -67.40 17.64 14.84
N THR A 656 -66.78 16.61 15.39
CA THR A 656 -67.37 15.88 16.52
C THR A 656 -66.87 16.50 17.81
N LEU A 657 -67.76 16.69 18.79
CA LEU A 657 -67.34 16.98 20.16
C LEU A 657 -66.34 15.92 20.64
N PRO A 658 -65.49 16.23 21.65
CA PRO A 658 -64.50 15.28 22.13
C PRO A 658 -65.20 14.00 22.62
N LYS A 659 -65.01 12.90 21.89
CA LYS A 659 -65.50 11.60 22.31
C LYS A 659 -64.63 11.12 23.45
N MET A 660 -65.23 10.93 24.63
CA MET A 660 -64.52 10.47 25.81
C MET A 660 -64.98 9.06 26.16
N SER A 661 -64.06 8.10 26.12
CA SER A 661 -64.30 6.75 26.60
C SER A 661 -63.55 6.54 27.90
N PHE A 662 -64.25 6.22 28.98
CA PHE A 662 -63.67 5.72 30.21
C PHE A 662 -63.96 4.23 30.34
N ARG A 663 -62.94 3.43 30.66
CA ARG A 663 -63.08 1.99 30.86
C ARG A 663 -62.34 1.56 32.12
N HIS A 664 -63.07 0.90 33.02
CA HIS A 664 -62.52 0.04 34.06
C HIS A 664 -62.42 -1.38 33.51
N GLY A 665 -61.20 -1.90 33.41
CA GLY A 665 -60.95 -3.28 33.02
C GLY A 665 -61.50 -4.28 34.05
N GLN A 666 -61.53 -5.56 33.69
CA GLN A 666 -62.09 -6.60 34.56
C GLN A 666 -61.35 -6.64 35.90
N SER A 667 -62.08 -6.41 36.99
CA SER A 667 -61.56 -6.42 38.36
C SER A 667 -62.46 -7.30 39.23
N LYS A 668 -61.89 -7.94 40.25
CA LYS A 668 -62.68 -8.68 41.25
C LYS A 668 -63.49 -7.69 42.10
N LEU A 669 -64.76 -8.00 42.30
CA LEU A 669 -65.66 -7.17 43.12
C LEU A 669 -65.18 -7.13 44.58
N PHE A 670 -64.73 -8.28 45.08
CA PHE A 670 -64.07 -8.43 46.39
C PHE A 670 -62.66 -8.98 46.18
N LYS A 671 -61.64 -8.15 46.41
CA LYS A 671 -60.24 -8.56 46.28
C LYS A 671 -59.82 -9.38 47.50
N THR A 672 -59.12 -10.49 47.28
CA THR A 672 -58.50 -11.30 48.36
C THR A 672 -57.18 -11.88 47.91
N ASN A 673 -56.25 -12.00 48.85
CA ASN A 673 -54.97 -12.69 48.66
C ASN A 673 -54.99 -14.12 49.24
N ALA A 674 -56.13 -14.58 49.77
CA ALA A 674 -56.25 -15.92 50.35
C ALA A 674 -56.16 -17.03 49.29
N ILE A 675 -55.51 -18.15 49.67
CA ILE A 675 -55.34 -19.34 48.83
C ILE A 675 -56.70 -20.01 48.56
N ASN A 676 -57.53 -20.18 49.59
CA ASN A 676 -58.89 -20.70 49.48
C ASN A 676 -59.90 -19.56 49.24
N LYS A 677 -60.26 -19.33 47.97
CA LYS A 677 -61.20 -18.30 47.56
C LYS A 677 -62.64 -18.80 47.70
N LYS A 678 -63.46 -18.12 48.51
CA LYS A 678 -64.93 -18.31 48.50
C LYS A 678 -65.52 -17.89 47.15
N TRP A 679 -66.67 -18.45 46.78
CA TRP A 679 -67.34 -18.24 45.49
C TRP A 679 -67.50 -16.76 45.10
N TYR A 680 -67.77 -15.87 46.05
CA TYR A 680 -67.96 -14.44 45.79
C TYR A 680 -66.67 -13.70 45.39
N HIS A 681 -65.49 -14.23 45.70
CA HIS A 681 -64.21 -13.70 45.20
C HIS A 681 -63.98 -14.00 43.71
N ASN A 682 -64.81 -14.86 43.12
CA ASN A 682 -64.76 -15.13 41.68
C ASN A 682 -65.58 -14.13 40.86
N ILE A 683 -66.47 -13.36 41.50
CA ILE A 683 -67.26 -12.32 40.85
C ILE A 683 -66.34 -11.21 40.34
N SER A 684 -66.40 -10.96 39.04
CA SER A 684 -65.69 -9.86 38.39
C SER A 684 -66.67 -8.85 37.84
N TRP A 685 -66.27 -7.59 37.85
CA TRP A 685 -67.01 -6.50 37.22
C TRP A 685 -66.09 -5.75 36.26
N ASN A 686 -66.69 -5.12 35.26
CA ASN A 686 -66.06 -4.16 34.39
C ASN A 686 -67.04 -3.00 34.19
N TYR A 687 -66.55 -1.86 33.74
CA TYR A 687 -67.40 -0.71 33.46
C TYR A 687 -66.84 0.04 32.26
N SER A 688 -67.70 0.42 31.34
CA SER A 688 -67.34 1.28 30.22
C SER A 688 -68.39 2.38 30.06
N ALA A 689 -67.92 3.61 30.00
CA ALA A 689 -68.74 4.78 29.70
C ALA A 689 -68.17 5.45 28.44
N ASN A 690 -69.06 5.76 27.49
CA ASN A 690 -68.71 6.51 26.29
C ASN A 690 -69.57 7.78 26.26
N LEU A 691 -68.92 8.93 26.23
CA LEU A 691 -69.53 10.22 25.93
C LEU A 691 -69.25 10.49 24.45
N ASN A 692 -70.31 10.55 23.63
CA ASN A 692 -70.23 10.68 22.17
C ASN A 692 -70.52 12.10 21.68
#